data_AF-A0AA96RI14-F1
#
_entry.id   AF-A0AA96RI14-F1
#
_cell.length_a   1.000
_cell.length_b   1.000
_cell.length_c   1.000
_cell.angle_alpha   90.00
_cell.angle_beta   90.00
_cell.angle_gamma   90.00
#
_symmetry.space_group_name_H-M   'P 1'
#
loop_
_entity.id
_entity.type
_entity.pdbx_description
1 polymer ?
#
loop_
_entity_poly.entity_id
_entity_poly.type
_entity_poly.pdbx_seq_one_letter_code
_entity_poly.pdbx_strand_id
1 'polypeptide(L)'
;MTEIEMKGKRDSFWLLRDLASGKTYPISAPSFEIDGETIPVELAGVQLIRTCALANGSHEFELQGPLMSHPFLSVKLVFRMAYDNPIIRFRYSLMSVRECQMTKTHGEDSILYFSFHAMGSAKEVRFSEFNEMVHSYTMTETEVRQEQFEANQWIMGPMMVSTLDNLTSLIAYEHGSQYPDAYLAFALKGNRSVRVRAVKGNYYKGRLIGPRSSYDTIWFEAGICAGDETSMAAYYRQFVLRYLSLNNESRKPYLFYNTWAFQERNKHWYQKSYLDSMNFARMDAEIDRAHAIGIEVFVIDTGWYDKTGDWQVNEARFPDRMHLIKAKLDNYGMKLGLWFDPKAAAASSRMLSHNINNRQSYNGKVYDKHPVWETEESSPMCLVSDYAVDFADELIRLHREIGVTYFKWDAIGQYGCNDPDHHHGNTHCSLEEREQCYAFELPLYLTRIVEKVTSQCPDAIIDLDITEGYRCAGLSFLSAGKFFLLNNGPYFANFDISKNVDIQFSNENLFFHPGPARGWICRSPLTYDKWIPTVLLLTHYLADDPKESQRINIGSLILGQNGIWGDLLNLSAEGVDLMAKCLSLYKQVRDEITKATIRRTGLPGSNGEVYEKIDPSTGKGVMVAFASSFGKPWGTPRPTQCQYISFEKVDRNAWVSEGGEVQFDSAGRAVLSCTFDKPTACIAFFGIDNDS
;
A
#
# COMPACT_ATOMS: atom_id res chain seq x y z
N MET A 1 -1.44 -17.27 -20.26
CA MET A 1 -1.22 -18.29 -19.22
C MET A 1 -2.54 -18.87 -18.76
N THR A 2 -3.55 -18.02 -18.58
CA THR A 2 -4.92 -18.44 -18.25
C THR A 2 -5.92 -18.04 -19.33
N GLU A 3 -7.08 -18.70 -19.33
CA GLU A 3 -8.24 -18.41 -20.18
C GLU A 3 -9.52 -18.40 -19.32
N ILE A 4 -10.49 -17.57 -19.70
CA ILE A 4 -11.80 -17.47 -19.04
C ILE A 4 -12.86 -18.07 -19.95
N GLU A 5 -13.64 -19.02 -19.43
CA GLU A 5 -14.75 -19.63 -20.15
C GLU A 5 -16.08 -19.29 -19.46
N MET A 6 -16.93 -18.50 -20.12
CA MET A 6 -18.25 -18.12 -19.59
C MET A 6 -19.26 -19.25 -19.71
N LYS A 7 -20.02 -19.47 -18.63
CA LYS A 7 -21.10 -20.46 -18.57
C LYS A 7 -22.46 -19.84 -18.26
N GLY A 8 -22.48 -18.77 -17.46
CA GLY A 8 -23.70 -18.07 -17.07
C GLY A 8 -24.63 -18.86 -16.14
N LYS A 9 -24.17 -19.98 -15.56
CA LYS A 9 -24.95 -20.86 -14.68
C LYS A 9 -24.64 -20.63 -13.21
N ARG A 10 -25.60 -20.93 -12.34
CA ARG A 10 -25.50 -20.67 -10.89
C ARG A 10 -24.26 -21.31 -10.24
N ASP A 11 -24.09 -22.63 -10.41
CA ASP A 11 -23.02 -23.38 -9.73
C ASP A 11 -21.67 -23.33 -10.47
N SER A 12 -21.68 -22.87 -11.71
CA SER A 12 -20.50 -22.65 -12.55
C SER A 12 -20.80 -21.50 -13.48
N PHE A 13 -20.47 -20.29 -13.03
CA PHE A 13 -20.80 -19.05 -13.73
C PHE A 13 -19.76 -18.75 -14.80
N TRP A 14 -18.50 -18.99 -14.47
CA TRP A 14 -17.38 -19.00 -15.38
C TRP A 14 -16.29 -19.92 -14.83
N LEU A 15 -15.38 -20.32 -15.72
CA LEU A 15 -14.24 -21.17 -15.40
C LEU A 15 -12.95 -20.40 -15.67
N LEU A 16 -11.99 -20.51 -14.76
CA LEU A 16 -10.61 -20.12 -15.01
C LEU A 16 -9.81 -21.37 -15.44
N ARG A 17 -9.19 -21.34 -16.61
CA ARG A 17 -8.39 -22.45 -17.12
C ARG A 17 -6.92 -22.10 -17.08
N ASP A 18 -6.09 -22.95 -16.46
CA ASP A 18 -4.64 -22.92 -16.64
C ASP A 18 -4.31 -23.59 -17.97
N LEU A 19 -3.70 -22.85 -18.90
CA LEU A 19 -3.43 -23.36 -20.25
C LEU A 19 -2.32 -24.41 -20.27
N ALA A 20 -1.41 -24.40 -19.29
CA ALA A 20 -0.30 -25.34 -19.23
C ALA A 20 -0.77 -26.74 -18.79
N SER A 21 -1.58 -26.83 -17.74
CA SER A 21 -2.11 -28.10 -17.22
C SER A 21 -3.46 -28.52 -17.82
N GLY A 22 -4.17 -27.59 -18.47
CA GLY A 22 -5.53 -27.77 -18.96
C GLY A 22 -6.60 -27.84 -17.85
N LYS A 23 -6.21 -27.68 -16.58
CA LYS A 23 -7.11 -27.74 -15.42
C LYS A 23 -7.99 -26.50 -15.36
N THR A 24 -9.22 -26.69 -14.92
CA THR A 24 -10.23 -25.63 -14.79
C THR A 24 -10.61 -25.42 -13.34
N TYR A 25 -10.85 -24.17 -12.98
CA TYR A 25 -11.27 -23.73 -11.66
C TYR A 25 -12.62 -23.02 -11.76
N PRO A 26 -13.73 -23.68 -11.35
CA PRO A 26 -15.06 -23.12 -11.46
C PRO A 26 -15.33 -22.06 -10.39
N ILE A 27 -15.95 -20.96 -10.80
CA ILE A 27 -16.46 -19.90 -9.92
C ILE A 27 -17.97 -19.83 -10.06
N SER A 28 -18.70 -19.90 -8.94
CA SER A 28 -20.16 -19.82 -8.92
C SER A 28 -20.66 -18.38 -9.15
N ALA A 29 -21.94 -18.23 -9.43
CA ALA A 29 -22.55 -16.93 -9.65
C ALA A 29 -22.75 -16.16 -8.33
N PRO A 30 -22.82 -14.82 -8.37
CA PRO A 30 -23.25 -14.01 -7.24
C PRO A 30 -24.75 -14.20 -6.95
N SER A 31 -25.18 -13.76 -5.76
CA SER A 31 -26.59 -13.52 -5.45
C SER A 31 -26.76 -12.20 -4.71
N PHE A 32 -27.83 -11.48 -5.04
CA PHE A 32 -28.17 -10.18 -4.47
C PHE A 32 -29.57 -10.23 -3.88
N GLU A 33 -29.83 -9.47 -2.82
CA GLU A 33 -31.17 -9.30 -2.28
C GLU A 33 -31.80 -8.01 -2.79
N ILE A 34 -32.85 -8.14 -3.60
CA ILE A 34 -33.51 -7.05 -4.32
C ILE A 34 -34.99 -7.13 -4.03
N ASP A 35 -35.60 -6.00 -3.63
CA ASP A 35 -37.03 -5.88 -3.34
C ASP A 35 -37.57 -6.97 -2.38
N GLY A 36 -36.74 -7.42 -1.43
CA GLY A 36 -37.08 -8.44 -0.43
C GLY A 36 -36.86 -9.89 -0.89
N GLU A 37 -36.35 -10.12 -2.10
CA GLU A 37 -36.05 -11.45 -2.64
C GLU A 37 -34.54 -11.65 -2.83
N THR A 38 -34.01 -12.80 -2.39
CA THR A 38 -32.64 -13.20 -2.72
C THR A 38 -32.59 -13.81 -4.12
N ILE A 39 -32.01 -13.07 -5.06
CA ILE A 39 -31.93 -13.42 -6.48
C ILE A 39 -30.54 -14.01 -6.79
N PRO A 40 -30.41 -15.33 -6.98
CA PRO A 40 -29.19 -15.92 -7.54
C PRO A 40 -29.05 -15.51 -9.01
N VAL A 41 -27.84 -15.15 -9.41
CA VAL A 41 -27.58 -14.78 -10.80
C VAL A 41 -27.46 -16.03 -11.67
N GLU A 42 -28.33 -16.12 -12.67
CA GLU A 42 -28.22 -17.04 -13.79
C GLU A 42 -28.56 -16.25 -15.05
N LEU A 43 -27.74 -16.35 -16.09
CA LEU A 43 -27.89 -15.54 -17.29
C LEU A 43 -28.57 -16.33 -18.40
N ALA A 44 -29.51 -15.70 -19.10
CA ALA A 44 -30.15 -16.30 -20.28
C ALA A 44 -29.19 -16.40 -21.47
N GLY A 45 -28.17 -15.53 -21.51
CA GLY A 45 -27.09 -15.51 -22.48
C GLY A 45 -26.07 -14.46 -22.07
N VAL A 46 -24.83 -14.59 -22.56
CA VAL A 46 -23.73 -13.66 -22.28
C VAL A 46 -23.22 -13.09 -23.60
N GLN A 47 -23.07 -11.78 -23.68
CA GLN A 47 -22.52 -11.07 -24.83
C GLN A 47 -21.25 -10.35 -24.42
N LEU A 48 -20.21 -10.45 -25.25
CA LEU A 48 -19.04 -9.59 -25.14
C LEU A 48 -19.43 -8.20 -25.65
N ILE A 49 -19.43 -7.22 -24.75
CA ILE A 49 -19.78 -5.83 -25.03
C ILE A 49 -18.58 -5.07 -25.54
N ARG A 50 -17.41 -5.28 -24.91
CA ARG A 50 -16.21 -4.54 -25.21
C ARG A 50 -14.95 -5.32 -24.87
N THR A 51 -13.92 -5.13 -25.69
CA THR A 51 -12.54 -5.48 -25.38
C THR A 51 -11.69 -4.22 -25.50
N CYS A 52 -10.84 -3.96 -24.52
CA CYS A 52 -9.96 -2.79 -24.49
C CYS A 52 -8.54 -3.19 -24.06
N ALA A 53 -7.53 -2.78 -24.82
CA ALA A 53 -6.15 -2.81 -24.33
C ALA A 53 -5.98 -1.69 -23.29
N LEU A 54 -5.24 -1.97 -22.22
CA LEU A 54 -5.00 -1.04 -21.12
C LEU A 54 -3.54 -0.56 -21.12
N ALA A 55 -3.30 0.62 -20.54
CA ALA A 55 -1.99 1.28 -20.56
C ALA A 55 -0.86 0.46 -19.89
N ASN A 56 -1.22 -0.46 -19.00
CA ASN A 56 -0.28 -1.33 -18.29
C ASN A 56 0.01 -2.66 -19.04
N GLY A 57 -0.48 -2.83 -20.26
CA GLY A 57 -0.30 -4.02 -21.08
C GLY A 57 -1.31 -5.15 -20.83
N SER A 58 -2.23 -4.98 -19.88
CA SER A 58 -3.37 -5.90 -19.68
C SER A 58 -4.52 -5.59 -20.65
N HIS A 59 -5.51 -6.48 -20.68
CA HIS A 59 -6.72 -6.34 -21.49
C HIS A 59 -7.95 -6.39 -20.59
N GLU A 60 -8.90 -5.48 -20.83
CA GLU A 60 -10.21 -5.46 -20.20
C GLU A 60 -11.25 -6.09 -21.13
N PHE A 61 -12.08 -6.96 -20.57
CA PHE A 61 -13.22 -7.58 -21.24
C PHE A 61 -14.49 -7.26 -20.45
N GLU A 62 -15.43 -6.58 -21.10
CA GLU A 62 -16.75 -6.31 -20.54
C GLU A 62 -17.75 -7.27 -21.18
N LEU A 63 -18.38 -8.12 -20.37
CA LEU A 63 -19.42 -9.04 -20.80
C LEU A 63 -20.72 -8.72 -20.07
N GLN A 64 -21.86 -8.92 -20.71
CA GLN A 64 -23.15 -8.63 -20.09
C GLN A 64 -24.19 -9.68 -20.47
N GLY A 65 -25.08 -9.98 -19.53
CA GLY A 65 -26.24 -10.82 -19.79
C GLY A 65 -27.45 -10.43 -18.94
N PRO A 66 -28.68 -10.57 -19.46
CA PRO A 66 -29.90 -10.45 -18.65
C PRO A 66 -30.06 -11.67 -17.73
N LEU A 67 -30.64 -11.45 -16.55
CA LEU A 67 -30.98 -12.53 -15.63
C LEU A 67 -32.13 -13.37 -16.19
N MET A 68 -32.03 -14.69 -16.06
CA MET A 68 -33.03 -15.64 -16.57
C MET A 68 -34.38 -15.52 -15.84
N SER A 69 -34.35 -15.37 -14.52
CA SER A 69 -35.57 -15.25 -13.69
C SER A 69 -36.12 -13.82 -13.61
N HIS A 70 -35.27 -12.81 -13.89
CA HIS A 70 -35.61 -11.39 -13.73
C HIS A 70 -35.11 -10.59 -14.94
N PRO A 71 -35.80 -10.63 -16.09
CA PRO A 71 -35.29 -10.04 -17.34
C PRO A 71 -35.09 -8.52 -17.32
N PHE A 72 -35.66 -7.82 -16.33
CA PHE A 72 -35.41 -6.39 -16.12
C PHE A 72 -34.07 -6.11 -15.44
N LEU A 73 -33.44 -7.14 -14.84
CA LEU A 73 -32.09 -7.10 -14.29
C LEU A 73 -31.09 -7.67 -15.30
N SER A 74 -29.89 -7.12 -15.30
CA SER A 74 -28.74 -7.68 -16.01
C SER A 74 -27.49 -7.53 -15.16
N VAL A 75 -26.51 -8.41 -15.40
CA VAL A 75 -25.20 -8.31 -14.78
C VAL A 75 -24.17 -8.08 -15.87
N LYS A 76 -23.36 -7.05 -15.67
CA LYS A 76 -22.12 -6.84 -16.40
C LYS A 76 -20.96 -7.43 -15.59
N LEU A 77 -20.12 -8.22 -16.24
CA LEU A 77 -18.87 -8.75 -15.73
C LEU A 77 -17.73 -7.98 -16.38
N VAL A 78 -16.79 -7.51 -15.58
CA VAL A 78 -15.57 -6.89 -16.08
C VAL A 78 -14.39 -7.76 -15.67
N PHE A 79 -13.61 -8.21 -16.63
CA PHE A 79 -12.35 -8.93 -16.39
C PHE A 79 -11.18 -8.07 -16.85
N ARG A 80 -10.07 -8.09 -16.10
CA ARG A 80 -8.76 -7.58 -16.51
C ARG A 80 -7.74 -8.69 -16.38
N MET A 81 -6.98 -8.94 -17.44
CA MET A 81 -5.93 -9.97 -17.42
C MET A 81 -4.75 -9.63 -18.34
N ALA A 82 -3.57 -10.13 -18.00
CA ALA A 82 -2.39 -10.10 -18.86
C ALA A 82 -2.10 -11.51 -19.40
N TYR A 83 -1.68 -11.63 -20.66
CA TYR A 83 -1.49 -12.94 -21.29
C TYR A 83 -0.30 -13.73 -20.73
N ASP A 84 0.67 -13.05 -20.09
CA ASP A 84 1.89 -13.62 -19.51
C ASP A 84 1.82 -13.79 -17.98
N ASN A 85 0.65 -13.64 -17.37
CA ASN A 85 0.45 -13.82 -15.92
C ASN A 85 -0.85 -14.61 -15.64
N PRO A 86 -0.89 -15.53 -14.67
CA PRO A 86 -2.07 -16.35 -14.40
C PRO A 86 -3.15 -15.64 -13.58
N ILE A 87 -2.86 -14.48 -12.97
CA ILE A 87 -3.83 -13.74 -12.15
C ILE A 87 -4.76 -12.92 -13.04
N ILE A 88 -6.06 -13.04 -12.77
CA ILE A 88 -7.10 -12.21 -13.36
C ILE A 88 -7.75 -11.35 -12.27
N ARG A 89 -8.16 -10.13 -12.62
CA ARG A 89 -8.97 -9.26 -11.77
C ARG A 89 -10.38 -9.19 -12.35
N PHE A 90 -11.42 -9.26 -11.51
CA PHE A 90 -12.80 -9.22 -11.98
C PHE A 90 -13.75 -8.53 -11.01
N ARG A 91 -14.88 -8.03 -11.51
CA ARG A 91 -15.99 -7.51 -10.70
C ARG A 91 -17.33 -7.69 -11.40
N TYR A 92 -18.41 -7.54 -10.64
CA TYR A 92 -19.78 -7.57 -11.14
C TYR A 92 -20.43 -6.19 -11.01
N SER A 93 -21.25 -5.82 -12.00
CA SER A 93 -22.13 -4.65 -11.95
C SER A 93 -23.56 -5.11 -12.15
N LEU A 94 -24.39 -4.99 -11.12
CA LEU A 94 -25.82 -5.25 -11.21
C LEU A 94 -26.53 -4.01 -11.76
N MET A 95 -27.33 -4.22 -12.79
CA MET A 95 -28.03 -3.15 -13.52
C MET A 95 -29.50 -3.49 -13.67
N SER A 96 -30.34 -2.47 -13.77
CA SER A 96 -31.77 -2.63 -13.96
C SER A 96 -32.33 -1.62 -14.96
N VAL A 97 -33.29 -2.04 -15.78
CA VAL A 97 -34.03 -1.15 -16.70
C VAL A 97 -35.22 -0.45 -16.03
N ARG A 98 -35.49 -0.76 -14.76
CA ARG A 98 -36.48 -0.10 -13.91
C ARG A 98 -35.90 0.15 -12.51
N GLU A 99 -36.49 1.03 -11.73
CA GLU A 99 -36.04 1.20 -10.34
C GLU A 99 -36.39 -0.03 -9.49
N CYS A 100 -35.41 -0.50 -8.73
CA CYS A 100 -35.52 -1.51 -7.68
C CYS A 100 -34.57 -1.14 -6.53
N GLN A 101 -34.71 -1.79 -5.39
CA GLN A 101 -33.91 -1.49 -4.20
C GLN A 101 -33.16 -2.71 -3.70
N MET A 102 -31.92 -2.51 -3.30
CA MET A 102 -31.22 -3.50 -2.49
C MET A 102 -31.82 -3.53 -1.09
N THR A 103 -32.13 -4.73 -0.60
CA THR A 103 -32.79 -4.92 0.70
C THR A 103 -31.94 -5.71 1.67
N LYS A 104 -32.29 -5.58 2.96
CA LYS A 104 -31.72 -6.34 4.08
C LYS A 104 -32.86 -6.89 4.92
N THR A 105 -33.50 -7.96 4.45
CA THR A 105 -34.69 -8.54 5.06
C THR A 105 -34.42 -9.03 6.49
N HIS A 106 -33.20 -9.49 6.74
CA HIS A 106 -32.73 -9.93 8.06
C HIS A 106 -31.92 -8.87 8.81
N GLY A 107 -31.82 -7.63 8.27
CA GLY A 107 -31.05 -6.54 8.89
C GLY A 107 -29.53 -6.60 8.64
N GLU A 108 -29.04 -7.58 7.87
CA GLU A 108 -27.62 -7.80 7.58
C GLU A 108 -27.37 -7.80 6.07
N ASP A 109 -26.10 -7.62 5.67
CA ASP A 109 -25.69 -7.78 4.28
C ASP A 109 -25.88 -9.24 3.82
N SER A 110 -26.60 -9.46 2.71
CA SER A 110 -26.92 -10.80 2.21
C SER A 110 -26.28 -11.16 0.87
N ILE A 111 -25.31 -10.35 0.41
CA ILE A 111 -24.59 -10.63 -0.85
C ILE A 111 -23.71 -11.87 -0.70
N LEU A 112 -23.93 -12.85 -1.59
CA LEU A 112 -22.94 -13.87 -1.92
C LEU A 112 -22.24 -13.40 -3.19
N TYR A 113 -20.94 -13.15 -3.12
CA TYR A 113 -20.19 -12.72 -4.30
C TYR A 113 -19.94 -13.88 -5.27
N PHE A 114 -19.50 -15.02 -4.74
CA PHE A 114 -19.32 -16.27 -5.46
C PHE A 114 -18.88 -17.36 -4.49
N SER A 115 -18.82 -18.59 -4.99
CA SER A 115 -18.26 -19.75 -4.30
C SER A 115 -17.20 -20.41 -5.18
N PHE A 116 -16.24 -21.05 -4.53
CA PHE A 116 -15.19 -21.85 -5.16
C PHE A 116 -14.87 -23.07 -4.30
N HIS A 117 -13.90 -23.89 -4.72
CA HIS A 117 -13.44 -25.04 -3.96
C HIS A 117 -11.97 -24.89 -3.57
N ALA A 118 -11.66 -24.99 -2.28
CA ALA A 118 -10.28 -24.96 -1.80
C ALA A 118 -9.59 -26.30 -2.06
N MET A 119 -8.43 -26.28 -2.71
CA MET A 119 -7.66 -27.48 -3.04
C MET A 119 -6.74 -27.87 -1.88
N GLY A 120 -6.51 -29.18 -1.68
CA GLY A 120 -5.48 -29.72 -0.77
C GLY A 120 -5.17 -28.89 0.49
N SER A 121 -3.94 -28.40 0.62
CA SER A 121 -3.56 -27.47 1.69
C SER A 121 -4.07 -26.06 1.38
N ALA A 122 -4.61 -25.35 2.38
CA ALA A 122 -5.08 -23.98 2.21
C ALA A 122 -4.47 -23.04 3.26
N LYS A 123 -4.24 -21.78 2.88
CA LYS A 123 -3.77 -20.70 3.76
C LYS A 123 -4.61 -19.45 3.59
N GLU A 124 -4.84 -18.77 4.70
CA GLU A 124 -5.29 -17.39 4.77
C GLU A 124 -4.07 -16.48 4.70
N VAL A 125 -4.13 -15.43 3.89
CA VAL A 125 -3.13 -14.37 3.87
C VAL A 125 -3.84 -13.05 4.16
N ARG A 126 -3.38 -12.38 5.21
CA ARG A 126 -3.94 -11.13 5.74
C ARG A 126 -2.91 -10.02 5.60
N PHE A 127 -3.32 -8.85 5.13
CA PHE A 127 -2.43 -7.71 4.83
C PHE A 127 -2.59 -6.52 5.76
N SER A 128 -3.56 -6.54 6.66
CA SER A 128 -4.03 -5.36 7.39
C SER A 128 -3.97 -5.55 8.90
N GLU A 129 -3.12 -6.45 9.39
CA GLU A 129 -2.98 -6.67 10.83
C GLU A 129 -2.06 -5.61 11.45
N PHE A 130 -2.63 -4.67 12.19
CA PHE A 130 -1.83 -3.68 12.93
C PHE A 130 -1.18 -4.35 14.14
N ASN A 131 0.16 -4.34 14.17
CA ASN A 131 0.95 -4.96 15.22
C ASN A 131 1.56 -3.88 16.12
N GLU A 132 1.02 -3.74 17.33
CA GLU A 132 1.45 -2.74 18.32
C GLU A 132 2.93 -2.85 18.71
N MET A 133 3.53 -4.05 18.66
CA MET A 133 4.95 -4.25 19.01
C MET A 133 5.89 -3.52 18.05
N VAL A 134 5.51 -3.43 16.78
CA VAL A 134 6.30 -2.75 15.72
C VAL A 134 5.63 -1.47 15.23
N HIS A 135 4.45 -1.14 15.76
CA HIS A 135 3.62 0.01 15.39
C HIS A 135 3.49 0.15 13.87
N SER A 136 2.99 -0.91 13.24
CA SER A 136 2.84 -0.95 11.79
C SER A 136 1.86 -2.04 11.38
N TYR A 137 1.26 -1.88 10.21
CA TYR A 137 0.55 -2.97 9.55
C TYR A 137 1.53 -4.06 9.10
N THR A 138 1.12 -5.31 9.32
CA THR A 138 1.91 -6.51 9.03
C THR A 138 1.13 -7.51 8.19
N MET A 139 1.87 -8.29 7.40
CA MET A 139 1.33 -9.42 6.66
C MET A 139 1.42 -10.69 7.51
N THR A 140 0.33 -11.47 7.55
CA THR A 140 0.27 -12.75 8.25
C THR A 140 -0.23 -13.86 7.33
N GLU A 141 0.39 -15.03 7.42
CA GLU A 141 -0.05 -16.26 6.76
C GLU A 141 -0.48 -17.29 7.81
N THR A 142 -1.71 -17.79 7.71
CA THR A 142 -2.25 -18.79 8.65
C THR A 142 -2.72 -20.00 7.87
N GLU A 143 -2.38 -21.21 8.32
CA GLU A 143 -2.95 -22.44 7.75
C GLU A 143 -4.45 -22.53 8.04
N VAL A 144 -5.24 -22.83 7.00
CA VAL A 144 -6.67 -23.11 7.13
C VAL A 144 -6.85 -24.62 7.28
N ARG A 145 -7.07 -25.05 8.52
CA ARG A 145 -7.09 -26.48 8.86
C ARG A 145 -8.39 -27.14 8.44
N GLN A 146 -8.33 -28.44 8.19
CA GLN A 146 -9.50 -29.25 7.78
C GLN A 146 -10.65 -29.18 8.81
N GLU A 147 -10.33 -29.11 10.10
CA GLU A 147 -11.32 -28.99 11.18
C GLU A 147 -12.13 -27.68 11.08
N GLN A 148 -11.54 -26.61 10.53
CA GLN A 148 -12.25 -25.35 10.32
C GLN A 148 -13.27 -25.46 9.19
N PHE A 149 -12.95 -26.24 8.14
CA PHE A 149 -13.91 -26.59 7.10
C PHE A 149 -15.06 -27.43 7.66
N GLU A 150 -14.76 -28.48 8.42
CA GLU A 150 -15.74 -29.37 9.03
C GLU A 150 -16.68 -28.64 10.00
N ALA A 151 -16.13 -27.68 10.76
CA ALA A 151 -16.90 -26.81 11.65
C ALA A 151 -17.67 -25.70 10.92
N ASN A 152 -17.58 -25.60 9.59
CA ASN A 152 -18.19 -24.55 8.77
C ASN A 152 -17.83 -23.13 9.25
N GLN A 153 -16.58 -22.93 9.69
CA GLN A 153 -16.10 -21.64 10.15
C GLN A 153 -15.99 -20.63 9.00
N TRP A 154 -15.68 -19.39 9.33
CA TRP A 154 -15.24 -18.40 8.36
C TRP A 154 -13.86 -17.89 8.74
N ILE A 155 -13.12 -17.46 7.73
CA ILE A 155 -11.86 -16.72 7.89
C ILE A 155 -12.02 -15.37 7.19
N MET A 156 -11.24 -14.39 7.61
CA MET A 156 -11.40 -13.01 7.16
C MET A 156 -10.89 -12.89 5.72
N GLY A 157 -9.58 -13.04 5.50
CA GLY A 157 -8.90 -12.72 4.25
C GLY A 157 -8.00 -11.47 4.37
N PRO A 158 -7.63 -10.81 3.25
CA PRO A 158 -8.42 -10.79 2.02
C PRO A 158 -8.10 -11.88 1.02
N MET A 159 -7.09 -12.73 1.27
CA MET A 159 -6.63 -13.71 0.29
C MET A 159 -6.63 -15.13 0.87
N MET A 160 -7.05 -16.08 0.03
CA MET A 160 -6.90 -17.51 0.27
C MET A 160 -6.07 -18.13 -0.86
N VAL A 161 -5.06 -18.91 -0.48
CA VAL A 161 -4.23 -19.68 -1.40
C VAL A 161 -4.41 -21.16 -1.09
N SER A 162 -4.55 -22.00 -2.12
CA SER A 162 -4.75 -23.43 -1.91
C SER A 162 -3.99 -24.26 -2.94
N THR A 163 -3.40 -25.39 -2.53
CA THR A 163 -2.49 -26.19 -3.37
C THR A 163 -2.80 -27.67 -3.26
N LEU A 164 -2.85 -28.37 -4.41
CA LEU A 164 -2.97 -29.82 -4.52
C LEU A 164 -2.17 -30.31 -5.72
N ASP A 165 -1.33 -31.33 -5.54
CA ASP A 165 -0.61 -32.02 -6.64
C ASP A 165 0.10 -31.07 -7.64
N ASN A 166 0.83 -30.07 -7.12
CA ASN A 166 1.53 -29.05 -7.93
C ASN A 166 0.58 -28.21 -8.82
N LEU A 167 -0.64 -28.00 -8.36
CA LEU A 167 -1.59 -27.02 -8.86
C LEU A 167 -1.97 -26.09 -7.71
N THR A 168 -1.75 -24.79 -7.88
CA THR A 168 -2.09 -23.78 -6.88
C THR A 168 -3.18 -22.86 -7.41
N SER A 169 -4.16 -22.54 -6.55
CA SER A 169 -5.18 -21.51 -6.80
C SER A 169 -5.07 -20.39 -5.77
N LEU A 170 -5.55 -19.22 -6.16
CA LEU A 170 -5.59 -18.02 -5.36
C LEU A 170 -6.93 -17.32 -5.59
N ILE A 171 -7.57 -16.88 -4.51
CA ILE A 171 -8.71 -15.95 -4.55
C ILE A 171 -8.41 -14.81 -3.58
N ALA A 172 -8.58 -13.57 -4.02
CA ALA A 172 -8.52 -12.40 -3.16
C ALA A 172 -9.67 -11.41 -3.44
N TYR A 173 -9.93 -10.52 -2.49
CA TYR A 173 -10.84 -9.38 -2.64
C TYR A 173 -10.12 -8.08 -2.25
N GLU A 174 -10.44 -6.95 -2.89
CA GLU A 174 -9.59 -5.77 -2.75
C GLU A 174 -9.74 -5.02 -1.41
N HIS A 175 -10.86 -5.17 -0.72
CA HIS A 175 -11.13 -4.45 0.52
C HIS A 175 -10.22 -4.92 1.68
N GLY A 176 -9.84 -3.99 2.56
CA GLY A 176 -9.10 -4.30 3.79
C GLY A 176 -9.98 -4.91 4.87
N SER A 177 -9.45 -5.76 5.73
CA SER A 177 -10.15 -6.20 6.95
C SER A 177 -9.12 -6.55 8.01
N GLN A 178 -9.42 -6.25 9.27
CA GLN A 178 -8.54 -6.53 10.41
C GLN A 178 -9.41 -7.01 11.55
N TYR A 179 -9.01 -8.05 12.31
CA TYR A 179 -9.83 -8.51 13.43
C TYR A 179 -10.09 -7.40 14.46
N PRO A 180 -11.34 -7.24 14.95
CA PRO A 180 -12.55 -8.03 14.64
C PRO A 180 -13.39 -7.50 13.45
N ASP A 181 -12.90 -6.51 12.72
CA ASP A 181 -13.54 -5.74 11.68
C ASP A 181 -13.51 -6.40 10.28
N ALA A 182 -14.36 -7.41 10.08
CA ALA A 182 -14.56 -8.07 8.78
C ALA A 182 -15.64 -7.38 7.94
N TYR A 183 -15.33 -7.05 6.68
CA TYR A 183 -16.32 -6.54 5.71
C TYR A 183 -16.80 -7.61 4.74
N LEU A 184 -15.90 -8.54 4.41
CA LEU A 184 -16.15 -9.77 3.66
C LEU A 184 -15.56 -10.94 4.46
N ALA A 185 -15.98 -12.15 4.11
CA ALA A 185 -15.41 -13.37 4.69
C ALA A 185 -15.41 -14.53 3.70
N PHE A 186 -14.43 -15.41 3.84
CA PHE A 186 -14.41 -16.75 3.27
C PHE A 186 -15.14 -17.71 4.23
N ALA A 187 -16.41 -17.99 3.96
CA ALA A 187 -17.19 -18.96 4.73
C ALA A 187 -16.90 -20.38 4.22
N LEU A 188 -16.29 -21.21 5.07
CA LEU A 188 -15.84 -22.56 4.79
C LEU A 188 -16.99 -23.58 4.94
N LYS A 189 -16.89 -24.69 4.21
CA LYS A 189 -17.79 -25.84 4.31
C LYS A 189 -17.03 -27.15 4.39
N GLY A 190 -17.59 -28.15 5.07
CA GLY A 190 -16.93 -29.45 5.28
C GLY A 190 -16.53 -30.18 3.98
N ASN A 191 -17.24 -29.92 2.88
CA ASN A 191 -16.90 -30.42 1.55
C ASN A 191 -15.84 -29.55 0.83
N ARG A 192 -15.13 -28.67 1.55
CA ARG A 192 -14.14 -27.71 1.04
C ARG A 192 -14.66 -26.66 0.06
N SER A 193 -15.98 -26.53 -0.10
CA SER A 193 -16.55 -25.34 -0.73
C SER A 193 -16.30 -24.12 0.16
N VAL A 194 -15.95 -23.01 -0.48
CA VAL A 194 -15.74 -21.72 0.17
C VAL A 194 -16.67 -20.70 -0.48
N ARG A 195 -17.41 -19.96 0.34
CA ARG A 195 -18.29 -18.87 -0.09
C ARG A 195 -17.66 -17.54 0.25
N VAL A 196 -17.43 -16.69 -0.74
CA VAL A 196 -17.05 -15.29 -0.52
C VAL A 196 -18.33 -14.50 -0.33
N ARG A 197 -18.57 -14.04 0.91
CA ARG A 197 -19.81 -13.35 1.27
C ARG A 197 -19.54 -11.99 1.89
N ALA A 198 -20.50 -11.09 1.74
CA ALA A 198 -20.55 -9.87 2.53
C ALA A 198 -20.72 -10.20 4.03
N VAL A 199 -20.15 -9.34 4.86
CA VAL A 199 -20.30 -9.35 6.33
C VAL A 199 -21.00 -8.07 6.77
N LYS A 200 -20.47 -6.90 6.40
CA LYS A 200 -21.08 -5.60 6.70
C LYS A 200 -20.61 -4.48 5.77
N GLY A 201 -21.44 -3.44 5.63
CA GLY A 201 -21.10 -2.19 4.93
C GLY A 201 -21.05 -2.25 3.41
N ASN A 202 -21.27 -3.41 2.78
CA ASN A 202 -21.09 -3.60 1.34
C ASN A 202 -22.15 -2.86 0.50
N TYR A 203 -23.28 -2.57 1.12
CA TYR A 203 -24.37 -1.75 0.61
C TYR A 203 -25.24 -1.30 1.79
N TYR A 204 -26.08 -0.29 1.58
CA TYR A 204 -27.04 0.16 2.58
C TYR A 204 -28.47 -0.22 2.16
N LYS A 205 -29.35 -0.42 3.15
CA LYS A 205 -30.76 -0.71 2.94
C LYS A 205 -31.45 0.39 2.13
N GLY A 206 -32.16 -0.02 1.08
CA GLY A 206 -32.87 0.90 0.19
C GLY A 206 -31.97 1.55 -0.87
N ARG A 207 -30.74 1.08 -1.06
CA ARG A 207 -29.89 1.52 -2.18
C ARG A 207 -30.59 1.25 -3.51
N LEU A 208 -30.84 2.31 -4.27
CA LEU A 208 -31.54 2.23 -5.55
C LEU A 208 -30.63 1.67 -6.64
N ILE A 209 -31.19 0.79 -7.46
CA ILE A 209 -30.62 0.32 -8.72
C ILE A 209 -31.66 0.63 -9.81
N GLY A 210 -31.21 1.18 -10.94
CA GLY A 210 -32.11 1.58 -12.03
C GLY A 210 -31.36 2.00 -13.29
N PRO A 211 -32.06 2.60 -14.27
CA PRO A 211 -31.49 2.93 -15.58
C PRO A 211 -30.27 3.86 -15.54
N ARG A 212 -30.09 4.61 -14.45
CA ARG A 212 -28.99 5.57 -14.26
C ARG A 212 -28.06 5.21 -13.09
N SER A 213 -28.34 4.12 -12.38
CA SER A 213 -27.63 3.75 -11.14
C SER A 213 -27.42 2.24 -11.11
N SER A 214 -26.19 1.78 -11.33
CA SER A 214 -25.79 0.39 -11.11
C SER A 214 -25.29 0.18 -9.68
N TYR A 215 -25.26 -1.07 -9.24
CA TYR A 215 -24.47 -1.48 -8.09
C TYR A 215 -23.22 -2.23 -8.58
N ASP A 216 -22.05 -1.64 -8.36
CA ASP A 216 -20.77 -2.27 -8.66
C ASP A 216 -20.25 -2.95 -7.40
N THR A 217 -19.86 -4.21 -7.52
CA THR A 217 -19.08 -4.88 -6.47
C THR A 217 -17.66 -4.31 -6.45
N ILE A 218 -16.97 -4.52 -5.34
CA ILE A 218 -15.51 -4.40 -5.30
C ILE A 218 -14.87 -5.35 -6.33
N TRP A 219 -13.59 -5.11 -6.62
CA TRP A 219 -12.79 -6.05 -7.40
C TRP A 219 -12.36 -7.26 -6.57
N PHE A 220 -12.29 -8.38 -7.28
CA PHE A 220 -11.77 -9.65 -6.84
C PHE A 220 -10.63 -10.07 -7.75
N GLU A 221 -9.80 -10.98 -7.25
CA GLU A 221 -8.67 -11.53 -7.98
C GLU A 221 -8.76 -13.05 -7.92
N ALA A 222 -8.49 -13.71 -9.05
CA ALA A 222 -8.45 -15.17 -9.14
C ALA A 222 -7.21 -15.60 -9.92
N GLY A 223 -6.55 -16.65 -9.44
CA GLY A 223 -5.38 -17.25 -10.07
C GLY A 223 -5.43 -18.75 -10.02
N ILE A 224 -4.91 -19.39 -11.06
CA ILE A 224 -4.59 -20.82 -11.09
C ILE A 224 -3.33 -21.03 -11.92
N CYS A 225 -2.38 -21.80 -11.41
CA CYS A 225 -1.18 -22.17 -12.14
C CYS A 225 -0.69 -23.56 -11.74
N ALA A 226 -0.07 -24.25 -12.70
CA ALA A 226 0.82 -25.36 -12.37
C ALA A 226 2.04 -24.83 -11.60
N GLY A 227 2.32 -25.41 -10.44
CA GLY A 227 3.37 -24.96 -9.53
C GLY A 227 2.94 -25.06 -8.07
N ASP A 228 3.79 -24.50 -7.21
CA ASP A 228 3.61 -24.40 -5.78
C ASP A 228 3.21 -22.98 -5.35
N GLU A 229 3.02 -22.79 -4.04
CA GLU A 229 2.75 -21.49 -3.44
C GLU A 229 3.84 -20.46 -3.75
N THR A 230 5.11 -20.87 -3.82
CA THR A 230 6.22 -19.97 -4.16
C THR A 230 6.04 -19.37 -5.55
N SER A 231 5.66 -20.21 -6.51
CA SER A 231 5.40 -19.82 -7.89
C SER A 231 4.17 -18.89 -7.97
N MET A 232 3.08 -19.24 -7.30
CA MET A 232 1.87 -18.40 -7.23
C MET A 232 2.17 -17.03 -6.60
N ALA A 233 2.97 -16.99 -5.53
CA ALA A 233 3.37 -15.75 -4.87
C ALA A 233 4.19 -14.85 -5.80
N ALA A 234 5.13 -15.41 -6.56
CA ALA A 234 5.88 -14.66 -7.56
C ALA A 234 4.98 -14.08 -8.66
N TYR A 235 4.01 -14.86 -9.16
CA TYR A 235 3.02 -14.37 -10.14
C TYR A 235 2.14 -13.26 -9.58
N TYR A 236 1.65 -13.42 -8.35
CA TYR A 236 0.81 -12.43 -7.69
C TYR A 236 1.57 -11.13 -7.41
N ARG A 237 2.80 -11.23 -6.90
CA ARG A 237 3.71 -10.09 -6.70
C ARG A 237 3.95 -9.33 -8.01
N GLN A 238 4.20 -10.05 -9.10
CA GLN A 238 4.36 -9.45 -10.43
C GLN A 238 3.06 -8.79 -10.92
N PHE A 239 1.91 -9.41 -10.69
CA PHE A 239 0.61 -8.84 -11.00
C PHE A 239 0.39 -7.51 -10.27
N VAL A 240 0.68 -7.45 -8.96
CA VAL A 240 0.60 -6.21 -8.17
C VAL A 240 1.57 -5.15 -8.70
N LEU A 241 2.80 -5.54 -9.06
CA LEU A 241 3.81 -4.61 -9.57
C LEU A 241 3.47 -4.04 -10.96
N ARG A 242 2.88 -4.83 -11.85
CA ARG A 242 2.79 -4.47 -13.28
C ARG A 242 1.37 -4.26 -13.80
N TYR A 243 0.40 -5.02 -13.27
CA TYR A 243 -0.91 -5.20 -13.90
C TYR A 243 -2.08 -4.76 -13.03
N LEU A 244 -1.90 -4.64 -11.71
CA LEU A 244 -2.97 -4.23 -10.82
C LEU A 244 -3.40 -2.77 -11.06
N SER A 245 -2.44 -1.89 -11.33
CA SER A 245 -2.71 -0.47 -11.61
C SER A 245 -2.59 -0.12 -13.08
N LEU A 246 -3.42 0.82 -13.52
CA LEU A 246 -3.35 1.41 -14.85
C LEU A 246 -2.26 2.48 -14.96
N ASN A 247 -1.87 3.10 -13.84
CA ASN A 247 -0.76 4.04 -13.79
C ASN A 247 0.42 3.42 -13.02
N ASN A 248 1.53 3.21 -13.71
CA ASN A 248 2.71 2.57 -13.14
C ASN A 248 3.72 3.55 -12.54
N GLU A 249 3.45 4.87 -12.49
CA GLU A 249 4.40 5.84 -11.97
C GLU A 249 4.75 5.60 -10.50
N SER A 250 3.79 5.21 -9.66
CA SER A 250 4.04 4.87 -8.24
C SER A 250 4.76 3.52 -8.03
N ARG A 251 4.98 2.75 -9.10
CA ARG A 251 5.67 1.44 -9.07
C ARG A 251 7.18 1.61 -9.32
N LYS A 252 7.59 2.82 -9.72
CA LYS A 252 9.00 3.14 -9.95
C LYS A 252 9.75 3.29 -8.62
N PRO A 253 10.95 2.71 -8.49
CA PRO A 253 11.77 2.76 -7.27
C PRO A 253 12.51 4.09 -7.11
N TYR A 254 11.75 5.19 -7.03
CA TYR A 254 12.30 6.50 -6.71
C TYR A 254 12.81 6.56 -5.28
N LEU A 255 13.84 7.37 -5.01
CA LEU A 255 14.28 7.71 -3.66
C LEU A 255 13.55 8.96 -3.15
N PHE A 256 12.85 8.82 -2.02
CA PHE A 256 12.03 9.88 -1.43
C PHE A 256 12.74 10.48 -0.23
N TYR A 257 12.70 11.82 -0.11
CA TYR A 257 13.03 12.53 1.12
C TYR A 257 11.80 13.28 1.64
N ASN A 258 11.50 13.15 2.93
CA ASN A 258 10.41 13.87 3.59
C ASN A 258 10.95 14.74 4.75
N THR A 259 10.50 15.99 4.84
CA THR A 259 10.97 17.00 5.81
C THR A 259 10.43 16.84 7.23
N TRP A 260 9.43 15.98 7.46
CA TRP A 260 8.68 15.86 8.73
C TRP A 260 9.59 15.57 9.94
N ALA A 261 10.55 14.65 9.80
CA ALA A 261 11.42 14.26 10.91
C ALA A 261 12.23 15.46 11.47
N PHE A 262 12.58 16.43 10.63
CA PHE A 262 13.25 17.65 11.11
C PHE A 262 12.28 18.60 11.84
N GLN A 263 11.01 18.67 11.41
CA GLN A 263 9.98 19.45 12.11
C GLN A 263 9.69 18.86 13.50
N GLU A 264 9.68 17.53 13.63
CA GLU A 264 9.60 16.88 14.94
C GLU A 264 10.81 17.22 15.81
N ARG A 265 12.03 17.29 15.24
CA ARG A 265 13.24 17.72 15.97
C ARG A 265 13.15 19.17 16.41
N ASN A 266 12.64 20.06 15.57
CA ASN A 266 12.36 21.43 15.96
C ASN A 266 11.48 21.49 17.20
N LYS A 267 10.35 20.78 17.18
CA LYS A 267 9.42 20.78 18.30
C LYS A 267 10.02 20.18 19.56
N HIS A 268 10.54 18.97 19.44
CA HIS A 268 10.87 18.16 20.60
C HIS A 268 12.29 18.39 21.09
N TRP A 269 13.28 18.50 20.20
CA TRP A 269 14.68 18.65 20.59
C TRP A 269 15.08 20.13 20.73
N TYR A 270 14.70 20.96 19.77
CA TYR A 270 15.09 22.37 19.74
C TYR A 270 14.08 23.32 20.43
N GLN A 271 12.99 22.78 20.98
CA GLN A 271 11.96 23.51 21.73
C GLN A 271 11.35 24.69 20.94
N LYS A 272 11.23 24.53 19.62
CA LYS A 272 10.63 25.49 18.69
C LYS A 272 9.21 25.07 18.32
N SER A 273 8.52 25.86 17.49
CA SER A 273 7.28 25.40 16.85
C SER A 273 7.62 24.38 15.75
N TYR A 274 6.65 23.55 15.33
CA TYR A 274 6.88 22.58 14.25
C TYR A 274 7.30 23.29 12.97
N LEU A 275 6.67 24.43 12.69
CA LEU A 275 6.81 25.15 11.43
C LEU A 275 7.89 26.24 11.45
N ASP A 276 8.66 26.38 12.54
CA ASP A 276 9.71 27.40 12.71
C ASP A 276 10.72 27.41 11.55
N SER A 277 11.09 26.23 11.05
CA SER A 277 12.02 26.08 9.92
C SER A 277 11.34 25.77 8.59
N MET A 278 10.00 25.80 8.52
CA MET A 278 9.27 25.54 7.28
C MET A 278 9.20 26.82 6.44
N ASN A 279 10.28 27.09 5.71
CA ASN A 279 10.43 28.29 4.88
C ASN A 279 11.38 28.04 3.70
N PHE A 280 11.36 28.96 2.73
CA PHE A 280 12.18 28.90 1.51
C PHE A 280 13.66 28.68 1.79
N ALA A 281 14.27 29.45 2.70
CA ALA A 281 15.72 29.39 2.92
C ALA A 281 16.18 28.01 3.42
N ARG A 282 15.41 27.38 4.31
CA ARG A 282 15.70 26.01 4.78
C ARG A 282 15.49 24.99 3.66
N MET A 283 14.36 25.05 2.95
CA MET A 283 14.05 24.10 1.87
C MET A 283 15.07 24.20 0.73
N ASP A 284 15.48 25.41 0.36
CA ASP A 284 16.51 25.66 -0.64
C ASP A 284 17.83 24.95 -0.29
N ALA A 285 18.29 25.08 0.96
CA ALA A 285 19.51 24.41 1.44
C ALA A 285 19.34 22.88 1.52
N GLU A 286 18.19 22.39 1.99
CA GLU A 286 17.93 20.94 2.06
C GLU A 286 17.88 20.31 0.67
N ILE A 287 17.37 21.01 -0.34
CA ILE A 287 17.32 20.55 -1.72
C ILE A 287 18.73 20.31 -2.28
N ASP A 288 19.70 21.21 -2.01
CA ASP A 288 21.10 20.99 -2.42
C ASP A 288 21.68 19.73 -1.79
N ARG A 289 21.38 19.50 -0.50
CA ARG A 289 21.85 18.33 0.22
C ARG A 289 21.16 17.04 -0.24
N ALA A 290 19.86 17.10 -0.50
CA ALA A 290 19.08 15.99 -1.04
C ALA A 290 19.58 15.58 -2.43
N HIS A 291 19.89 16.56 -3.29
CA HIS A 291 20.53 16.31 -4.58
C HIS A 291 21.89 15.64 -4.41
N ALA A 292 22.74 16.14 -3.50
CA ALA A 292 24.07 15.60 -3.27
C ALA A 292 24.06 14.11 -2.86
N ILE A 293 23.05 13.65 -2.12
CA ILE A 293 22.90 12.23 -1.75
C ILE A 293 22.08 11.41 -2.77
N GLY A 294 21.56 12.03 -3.82
CA GLY A 294 20.85 11.35 -4.91
C GLY A 294 19.36 11.13 -4.70
N ILE A 295 18.66 11.97 -3.93
CA ILE A 295 17.19 11.96 -3.84
C ILE A 295 16.55 12.26 -5.21
N GLU A 296 15.36 11.71 -5.47
CA GLU A 296 14.59 11.94 -6.70
C GLU A 296 13.23 12.61 -6.44
N VAL A 297 12.67 12.46 -5.24
CA VAL A 297 11.41 13.10 -4.84
C VAL A 297 11.63 13.84 -3.53
N PHE A 298 11.54 15.17 -3.56
CA PHE A 298 11.66 16.02 -2.38
C PHE A 298 10.27 16.39 -1.88
N VAL A 299 9.89 15.89 -0.71
CA VAL A 299 8.55 16.05 -0.14
C VAL A 299 8.59 17.10 0.97
N ILE A 300 7.96 18.24 0.72
CA ILE A 300 7.72 19.25 1.74
C ILE A 300 6.46 18.83 2.52
N ASP A 301 6.67 18.46 3.77
CA ASP A 301 5.59 18.07 4.67
C ASP A 301 4.79 19.30 5.15
N THR A 302 3.94 19.17 6.18
CA THR A 302 2.99 20.20 6.59
C THR A 302 3.60 21.60 6.77
N GLY A 303 2.85 22.63 6.37
CA GLY A 303 3.21 24.05 6.53
C GLY A 303 3.56 24.80 5.23
N TRP A 304 3.55 24.14 4.07
CA TRP A 304 3.75 24.78 2.77
C TRP A 304 2.56 25.64 2.30
N TYR A 305 1.38 25.39 2.86
CA TYR A 305 0.10 25.99 2.48
C TYR A 305 -0.34 27.10 3.45
N ASP A 306 -1.19 28.01 2.98
CA ASP A 306 -1.83 29.06 3.79
C ASP A 306 -2.95 28.47 4.66
N LYS A 307 -3.85 27.70 4.05
CA LYS A 307 -4.97 27.03 4.74
C LYS A 307 -5.36 25.71 4.08
N THR A 308 -5.91 24.81 4.88
CA THR A 308 -6.43 23.51 4.42
C THR A 308 -7.67 23.69 3.54
N GLY A 309 -7.97 22.69 2.70
CA GLY A 309 -9.03 22.75 1.71
C GLY A 309 -8.59 23.49 0.45
N ASP A 310 -8.29 24.77 0.54
CA ASP A 310 -7.90 25.57 -0.65
C ASP A 310 -6.44 25.34 -1.08
N TRP A 311 -5.58 24.85 -0.17
CA TRP A 311 -4.20 24.43 -0.42
C TRP A 311 -3.36 25.44 -1.24
N GLN A 312 -3.63 26.73 -1.09
CA GLN A 312 -2.82 27.78 -1.69
C GLN A 312 -1.47 27.85 -0.98
N VAL A 313 -0.39 28.10 -1.71
CA VAL A 313 0.95 28.24 -1.14
C VAL A 313 0.98 29.40 -0.15
N ASN A 314 1.61 29.21 1.01
CA ASN A 314 1.86 30.29 1.95
C ASN A 314 3.00 31.18 1.42
N GLU A 315 2.68 32.33 0.82
CA GLU A 315 3.69 33.21 0.20
C GLU A 315 4.65 33.87 1.20
N ALA A 316 4.30 33.93 2.49
CA ALA A 316 5.21 34.41 3.52
C ALA A 316 6.33 33.41 3.80
N ARG A 317 6.07 32.11 3.70
CA ARG A 317 7.06 31.02 3.83
C ARG A 317 7.75 30.72 2.50
N PHE A 318 7.00 30.78 1.40
CA PHE A 318 7.40 30.38 0.06
C PHE A 318 7.06 31.49 -0.96
N PRO A 319 7.94 32.49 -1.13
CA PRO A 319 7.71 33.57 -2.09
C PRO A 319 7.63 33.04 -3.52
N ASP A 320 6.96 33.80 -4.39
CA ASP A 320 6.72 33.41 -5.80
C ASP A 320 5.98 32.06 -5.91
N ARG A 321 5.04 31.82 -4.98
CA ARG A 321 4.11 30.68 -5.01
C ARG A 321 4.80 29.32 -5.25
N MET A 322 5.94 29.06 -4.60
CA MET A 322 6.74 27.82 -4.71
C MET A 322 7.52 27.66 -6.04
N HIS A 323 7.43 28.58 -7.00
CA HIS A 323 8.08 28.45 -8.30
C HIS A 323 9.62 28.40 -8.19
N LEU A 324 10.22 29.13 -7.25
CA LEU A 324 11.66 29.08 -7.00
C LEU A 324 12.14 27.69 -6.57
N ILE A 325 11.40 27.06 -5.65
CA ILE A 325 11.68 25.69 -5.20
C ILE A 325 11.51 24.72 -6.36
N LYS A 326 10.40 24.83 -7.10
CA LYS A 326 10.13 23.97 -8.26
C LYS A 326 11.22 24.07 -9.32
N ALA A 327 11.65 25.27 -9.67
CA ALA A 327 12.72 25.50 -10.64
C ALA A 327 14.04 24.88 -10.21
N LYS A 328 14.39 24.95 -8.92
CA LYS A 328 15.59 24.30 -8.37
C LYS A 328 15.51 22.78 -8.45
N LEU A 329 14.36 22.21 -8.07
CA LEU A 329 14.11 20.77 -8.20
C LEU A 329 14.24 20.31 -9.66
N ASP A 330 13.65 21.03 -10.60
CA ASP A 330 13.74 20.73 -12.04
C ASP A 330 15.17 20.77 -12.57
N ASN A 331 15.97 21.76 -12.13
CA ASN A 331 17.38 21.85 -12.50
C ASN A 331 18.19 20.63 -12.03
N TYR A 332 17.77 19.99 -10.92
CA TYR A 332 18.35 18.76 -10.41
C TYR A 332 17.66 17.48 -10.90
N GLY A 333 16.61 17.59 -11.74
CA GLY A 333 15.81 16.45 -12.19
C GLY A 333 15.02 15.79 -11.06
N MET A 334 14.75 16.51 -9.97
CA MET A 334 13.97 16.02 -8.82
C MET A 334 12.50 16.45 -8.93
N LYS A 335 11.61 15.64 -8.37
CA LYS A 335 10.16 15.89 -8.32
C LYS A 335 9.80 16.66 -7.05
N LEU A 336 8.81 17.56 -7.17
CA LEU A 336 8.16 18.22 -6.03
C LEU A 336 7.07 17.31 -5.45
N GLY A 337 7.16 17.06 -4.15
CA GLY A 337 6.12 16.39 -3.36
C GLY A 337 5.58 17.28 -2.25
N LEU A 338 4.28 17.15 -1.95
CA LEU A 338 3.60 17.93 -0.92
C LEU A 338 2.70 17.05 -0.03
N TRP A 339 2.59 17.42 1.24
CA TRP A 339 1.67 16.81 2.21
C TRP A 339 0.27 17.44 2.18
N PHE A 340 -0.75 16.61 2.44
CA PHE A 340 -2.16 17.00 2.52
C PHE A 340 -2.86 16.23 3.65
N ASP A 341 -3.79 16.88 4.36
CA ASP A 341 -4.88 16.21 5.09
C ASP A 341 -6.14 16.31 4.24
N PRO A 342 -6.52 15.26 3.49
CA PRO A 342 -7.64 15.32 2.57
C PRO A 342 -8.97 15.66 3.25
N LYS A 343 -9.11 15.42 4.56
CA LYS A 343 -10.35 15.63 5.30
C LYS A 343 -10.43 17.01 5.95
N ALA A 344 -9.43 17.87 5.82
CA ALA A 344 -9.44 19.19 6.44
C ALA A 344 -9.80 20.27 5.44
N ALA A 345 -10.82 21.09 5.76
CA ALA A 345 -11.11 22.33 5.06
C ALA A 345 -11.24 23.48 6.05
N ALA A 346 -10.43 24.53 5.87
CA ALA A 346 -10.32 25.63 6.81
C ALA A 346 -11.64 26.43 6.92
N ALA A 347 -11.90 27.03 8.09
CA ALA A 347 -13.13 27.77 8.35
C ALA A 347 -13.42 28.88 7.33
N SER A 348 -12.35 29.51 6.80
CA SER A 348 -12.43 30.57 5.80
C SER A 348 -12.30 30.10 4.34
N SER A 349 -12.13 28.79 4.11
CA SER A 349 -11.82 28.25 2.78
C SER A 349 -13.02 28.26 1.82
N ARG A 350 -12.74 28.45 0.53
CA ARG A 350 -13.72 28.25 -0.54
C ARG A 350 -14.20 26.80 -0.52
N MET A 351 -13.31 25.85 -0.35
CA MET A 351 -13.65 24.42 -0.31
C MET A 351 -14.72 24.11 0.74
N LEU A 352 -14.58 24.62 1.97
CA LEU A 352 -15.60 24.44 3.00
C LEU A 352 -16.92 25.11 2.61
N SER A 353 -16.88 26.35 2.09
CA SER A 353 -18.09 27.08 1.72
C SER A 353 -18.89 26.37 0.60
N HIS A 354 -18.20 25.76 -0.37
CA HIS A 354 -18.81 25.02 -1.46
C HIS A 354 -19.34 23.64 -1.00
N ASN A 355 -18.69 23.04 -0.01
CA ASN A 355 -18.95 21.70 0.48
C ASN A 355 -19.57 21.66 1.88
N ILE A 356 -20.32 22.70 2.29
CA ILE A 356 -20.78 22.82 3.69
C ILE A 356 -21.66 21.64 4.16
N ASN A 357 -22.37 21.00 3.22
CA ASN A 357 -23.21 19.83 3.46
C ASN A 357 -22.41 18.52 3.53
N ASN A 358 -21.15 18.51 3.08
CA ASN A 358 -20.26 17.35 3.06
C ASN A 358 -19.34 17.27 4.29
N ARG A 359 -19.58 18.11 5.31
CA ARG A 359 -18.86 18.03 6.59
C ARG A 359 -19.19 16.73 7.29
N GLN A 360 -18.19 16.10 7.91
CA GLN A 360 -18.44 14.89 8.70
C GLN A 360 -19.41 15.20 9.84
N SER A 361 -20.37 14.32 10.03
CA SER A 361 -21.26 14.33 11.18
C SER A 361 -21.35 12.94 11.79
N TYR A 362 -21.56 12.92 13.10
CA TYR A 362 -21.76 11.71 13.86
C TYR A 362 -22.98 11.86 14.76
N ASN A 363 -23.94 10.96 14.62
CA ASN A 363 -25.22 10.96 15.33
C ASN A 363 -25.97 12.29 15.19
N GLY A 364 -25.95 12.87 13.97
CA GLY A 364 -26.60 14.14 13.66
C GLY A 364 -25.88 15.39 14.19
N LYS A 365 -24.72 15.24 14.85
CA LYS A 365 -23.88 16.36 15.25
C LYS A 365 -22.69 16.49 14.29
N VAL A 366 -22.57 17.64 13.66
CA VAL A 366 -21.36 17.99 12.88
C VAL A 366 -20.17 18.10 13.83
N TYR A 367 -19.02 17.56 13.43
CA TYR A 367 -17.80 17.67 14.24
C TYR A 367 -17.38 19.13 14.45
N ASP A 368 -16.85 19.39 15.65
CA ASP A 368 -16.29 20.68 15.99
C ASP A 368 -15.02 20.96 15.16
N LYS A 369 -14.77 22.23 14.87
CA LYS A 369 -13.55 22.64 14.16
C LYS A 369 -12.34 22.50 15.07
N HIS A 370 -11.18 22.28 14.50
CA HIS A 370 -9.91 22.22 15.23
C HIS A 370 -8.76 22.73 14.36
N PRO A 371 -7.71 23.31 14.96
CA PRO A 371 -6.54 23.76 14.20
C PRO A 371 -5.81 22.56 13.60
N VAL A 372 -5.29 22.73 12.37
CA VAL A 372 -4.43 21.76 11.69
C VAL A 372 -3.04 22.38 11.58
N TRP A 373 -2.05 21.84 12.30
CA TRP A 373 -0.64 22.26 12.22
C TRP A 373 -0.38 23.78 12.20
N GLU A 374 -0.64 24.46 13.32
CA GLU A 374 -0.39 25.92 13.46
C GLU A 374 -1.12 26.81 12.44
N THR A 375 -2.10 26.29 11.69
CA THR A 375 -3.03 27.07 10.86
C THR A 375 -4.36 27.33 11.57
N GLU A 376 -5.26 28.06 10.91
CA GLU A 376 -6.61 28.28 11.43
C GLU A 376 -7.41 26.98 11.63
N GLU A 377 -8.52 27.07 12.37
CA GLU A 377 -9.41 25.94 12.61
C GLU A 377 -10.06 25.44 11.31
N SER A 378 -10.10 24.12 11.17
CA SER A 378 -10.64 23.40 10.01
C SER A 378 -11.83 22.53 10.40
N SER A 379 -12.79 22.40 9.49
CA SER A 379 -13.88 21.43 9.59
C SER A 379 -13.45 20.08 8.99
N PRO A 380 -13.77 18.96 9.66
CA PRO A 380 -13.64 17.63 9.07
C PRO A 380 -14.62 17.43 7.91
N MET A 381 -14.13 16.92 6.78
CA MET A 381 -14.85 16.71 5.52
C MET A 381 -14.98 15.22 5.23
N CYS A 382 -16.15 14.81 4.74
CA CYS A 382 -16.43 13.43 4.39
C CYS A 382 -15.91 13.09 3.00
N LEU A 383 -14.94 12.18 2.90
CA LEU A 383 -14.43 11.70 1.59
C LEU A 383 -15.39 10.74 0.88
N VAL A 384 -16.43 10.25 1.56
CA VAL A 384 -17.49 9.43 0.96
C VAL A 384 -18.70 10.31 0.64
N SER A 385 -18.43 11.39 -0.11
CA SER A 385 -19.39 12.41 -0.55
C SER A 385 -18.88 13.10 -1.82
N ASP A 386 -19.60 14.10 -2.32
CA ASP A 386 -19.18 14.91 -3.47
C ASP A 386 -17.85 15.66 -3.23
N TYR A 387 -17.49 15.92 -1.98
CA TYR A 387 -16.23 16.58 -1.64
C TYR A 387 -14.98 15.86 -2.17
N ALA A 388 -15.03 14.53 -2.34
CA ALA A 388 -13.93 13.78 -2.95
C ALA A 388 -13.60 14.24 -4.38
N VAL A 389 -14.62 14.61 -5.16
CA VAL A 389 -14.47 15.07 -6.54
C VAL A 389 -13.77 16.41 -6.57
N ASP A 390 -14.15 17.32 -5.67
CA ASP A 390 -13.55 18.65 -5.55
C ASP A 390 -12.13 18.58 -5.02
N PHE A 391 -11.86 17.70 -4.04
CA PHE A 391 -10.50 17.47 -3.56
C PHE A 391 -9.60 16.95 -4.68
N ALA A 392 -10.08 16.02 -5.51
CA ALA A 392 -9.34 15.56 -6.69
C ALA A 392 -9.03 16.72 -7.67
N ASP A 393 -10.00 17.60 -7.92
CA ASP A 393 -9.81 18.75 -8.79
C ASP A 393 -8.80 19.76 -8.22
N GLU A 394 -8.76 19.89 -6.91
CA GLU A 394 -7.78 20.71 -6.20
C GLU A 394 -6.35 20.18 -6.37
N LEU A 395 -6.15 18.85 -6.30
CA LEU A 395 -4.86 18.22 -6.58
C LEU A 395 -4.44 18.40 -8.06
N ILE A 396 -5.38 18.26 -9.00
CA ILE A 396 -5.15 18.50 -10.44
C ILE A 396 -4.77 19.97 -10.68
N ARG A 397 -5.44 20.91 -10.00
CA ARG A 397 -5.13 22.34 -10.07
C ARG A 397 -3.70 22.59 -9.61
N LEU A 398 -3.29 22.05 -8.46
CA LEU A 398 -1.93 22.22 -7.94
C LEU A 398 -0.87 21.60 -8.85
N HIS A 399 -1.12 20.40 -9.40
CA HIS A 399 -0.23 19.82 -10.41
C HIS A 399 0.00 20.79 -11.59
N ARG A 400 -1.07 21.39 -12.12
CA ARG A 400 -1.00 22.34 -13.23
C ARG A 400 -0.35 23.67 -12.87
N GLU A 401 -0.63 24.20 -11.69
CA GLU A 401 -0.16 25.53 -11.29
C GLU A 401 1.27 25.52 -10.78
N ILE A 402 1.66 24.55 -9.96
CA ILE A 402 2.98 24.54 -9.30
C ILE A 402 3.83 23.30 -9.63
N GLY A 403 3.30 22.36 -10.43
CA GLY A 403 4.05 21.20 -10.91
C GLY A 403 4.37 20.17 -9.82
N VAL A 404 3.55 20.10 -8.76
CA VAL A 404 3.63 19.01 -7.79
C VAL A 404 3.23 17.69 -8.44
N THR A 405 4.04 16.65 -8.25
CA THR A 405 3.81 15.30 -8.83
C THR A 405 3.74 14.21 -7.77
N TYR A 406 3.99 14.53 -6.50
CA TYR A 406 3.84 13.59 -5.39
C TYR A 406 2.93 14.16 -4.31
N PHE A 407 1.98 13.37 -3.85
CA PHE A 407 0.96 13.77 -2.88
C PHE A 407 0.97 12.77 -1.71
N LYS A 408 1.43 13.20 -0.53
CA LYS A 408 1.29 12.43 0.72
C LYS A 408 -0.04 12.80 1.37
N TRP A 409 -0.91 11.82 1.56
CA TRP A 409 -2.20 11.99 2.23
C TRP A 409 -2.14 11.43 3.65
N ASP A 410 -2.57 12.23 4.61
CA ASP A 410 -2.46 11.92 6.03
C ASP A 410 -3.82 12.02 6.74
N ALA A 411 -3.86 11.62 8.01
CA ALA A 411 -4.95 11.79 8.95
C ALA A 411 -6.28 11.08 8.58
N ILE A 412 -6.28 10.17 7.61
CA ILE A 412 -7.47 9.40 7.21
C ILE A 412 -7.66 8.18 8.11
N GLY A 413 -8.77 8.12 8.86
CA GLY A 413 -9.18 6.95 9.63
C GLY A 413 -10.24 6.15 8.89
N GLN A 414 -10.29 4.83 9.13
CA GLN A 414 -11.26 3.90 8.53
C GLN A 414 -12.72 4.32 8.81
N TYR A 415 -12.96 4.94 9.97
CA TYR A 415 -14.27 5.45 10.41
C TYR A 415 -14.24 6.96 10.60
N GLY A 416 -15.42 7.60 10.62
CA GLY A 416 -15.51 9.03 10.93
C GLY A 416 -16.77 9.76 10.45
N CYS A 417 -17.72 9.11 9.79
CA CYS A 417 -18.98 9.75 9.39
C CYS A 417 -20.14 8.74 9.41
N ASN A 418 -21.32 9.17 9.86
CA ASN A 418 -22.57 8.42 9.72
C ASN A 418 -23.76 9.31 9.31
N ASP A 419 -23.46 10.42 8.63
CA ASP A 419 -24.43 11.33 8.04
C ASP A 419 -25.36 10.62 7.03
N PRO A 420 -26.69 10.80 7.11
CA PRO A 420 -27.64 10.22 6.15
C PRO A 420 -27.64 10.86 4.76
N ASP A 421 -27.10 12.06 4.60
CA ASP A 421 -27.18 12.80 3.34
C ASP A 421 -25.91 12.62 2.47
N HIS A 422 -25.00 11.73 2.90
CA HIS A 422 -23.74 11.40 2.21
C HIS A 422 -23.83 10.05 1.49
N HIS A 423 -22.78 9.65 0.77
CA HIS A 423 -22.80 8.49 -0.12
C HIS A 423 -22.62 7.14 0.58
N HIS A 424 -22.97 7.07 1.86
CA HIS A 424 -22.82 5.89 2.71
C HIS A 424 -24.07 5.57 3.52
N GLY A 425 -25.25 5.97 3.04
CA GLY A 425 -26.53 5.54 3.60
C GLY A 425 -27.62 6.59 3.42
N ASN A 426 -28.74 6.41 4.11
CA ASN A 426 -29.84 7.37 4.13
C ASN A 426 -30.60 7.32 5.46
N THR A 427 -31.62 8.16 5.61
CA THR A 427 -32.43 8.29 6.84
C THR A 427 -33.13 6.98 7.27
N HIS A 428 -33.33 6.02 6.36
CA HIS A 428 -33.89 4.70 6.68
C HIS A 428 -32.87 3.69 7.21
N CYS A 429 -31.57 3.99 7.09
CA CYS A 429 -30.48 3.17 7.62
C CYS A 429 -30.27 3.47 9.11
N SER A 430 -29.83 2.47 9.86
CA SER A 430 -29.36 2.70 11.24
C SER A 430 -28.07 3.53 11.24
N LEU A 431 -27.73 4.14 12.37
CA LEU A 431 -26.46 4.87 12.53
C LEU A 431 -25.25 3.96 12.30
N GLU A 432 -25.32 2.73 12.84
CA GLU A 432 -24.28 1.70 12.67
C GLU A 432 -24.13 1.29 11.21
N GLU A 433 -25.23 1.08 10.47
CA GLU A 433 -25.16 0.71 9.06
C GLU A 433 -24.48 1.80 8.23
N ARG A 434 -24.78 3.08 8.50
CA ARG A 434 -24.15 4.21 7.80
C ARG A 434 -22.66 4.30 8.06
N GLU A 435 -22.26 4.08 9.31
CA GLU A 435 -20.86 4.05 9.71
C GLU A 435 -20.09 2.89 9.05
N GLN A 436 -20.68 1.69 9.03
CA GLN A 436 -20.11 0.53 8.37
C GLN A 436 -19.97 0.73 6.85
N CYS A 437 -20.98 1.34 6.21
CA CYS A 437 -20.93 1.68 4.79
C CYS A 437 -19.90 2.77 4.50
N TYR A 438 -19.73 3.78 5.37
CA TYR A 438 -18.68 4.79 5.22
C TYR A 438 -17.32 4.11 5.16
N ALA A 439 -17.07 3.23 6.13
CA ALA A 439 -15.80 2.54 6.24
C ALA A 439 -15.53 1.61 5.05
N PHE A 440 -16.56 0.94 4.54
CA PHE A 440 -16.46 0.11 3.34
C PHE A 440 -16.16 0.93 2.07
N GLU A 441 -16.82 2.07 1.90
CA GLU A 441 -16.71 2.89 0.69
C GLU A 441 -15.44 3.77 0.71
N LEU A 442 -14.90 4.12 1.88
CA LEU A 442 -13.74 5.01 2.02
C LEU A 442 -12.53 4.61 1.13
N PRO A 443 -11.96 3.39 1.21
CA PRO A 443 -10.83 3.01 0.36
C PRO A 443 -11.18 3.03 -1.14
N LEU A 444 -12.45 2.80 -1.49
CA LEU A 444 -12.92 2.89 -2.88
C LEU A 444 -12.94 4.36 -3.35
N TYR A 445 -13.41 5.29 -2.52
CA TYR A 445 -13.38 6.72 -2.82
C TYR A 445 -11.97 7.27 -2.90
N LEU A 446 -11.07 6.87 -2.00
CA LEU A 446 -9.65 7.20 -2.10
C LEU A 446 -9.06 6.74 -3.44
N THR A 447 -9.36 5.50 -3.85
CA THR A 447 -8.92 4.97 -5.14
C THR A 447 -9.49 5.77 -6.32
N ARG A 448 -10.78 6.14 -6.28
CA ARG A 448 -11.42 6.97 -7.33
C ARG A 448 -10.77 8.36 -7.45
N ILE A 449 -10.39 8.97 -6.33
CA ILE A 449 -9.65 10.25 -6.35
C ILE A 449 -8.31 10.05 -7.08
N VAL A 450 -7.55 8.99 -6.73
CA VAL A 450 -6.27 8.70 -7.40
C VAL A 450 -6.45 8.45 -8.89
N GLU A 451 -7.46 7.66 -9.29
CA GLU A 451 -7.75 7.39 -10.70
C GLU A 451 -8.14 8.67 -11.46
N LYS A 452 -8.95 9.55 -10.86
CA LYS A 452 -9.30 10.85 -11.46
C LYS A 452 -8.07 11.73 -11.65
N VAL A 453 -7.23 11.87 -10.62
CA VAL A 453 -5.99 12.66 -10.68
C VAL A 453 -5.06 12.09 -11.76
N THR A 454 -4.77 10.79 -11.69
CA THR A 454 -3.81 10.15 -12.60
C THR A 454 -4.27 10.07 -14.06
N SER A 455 -5.58 10.11 -14.32
CA SER A 455 -6.11 10.22 -15.69
C SER A 455 -5.77 11.56 -16.37
N GLN A 456 -5.54 12.62 -15.59
CA GLN A 456 -5.18 13.96 -16.09
C GLN A 456 -3.72 14.33 -15.83
N CYS A 457 -3.11 13.70 -14.81
CA CYS A 457 -1.76 13.92 -14.33
C CYS A 457 -1.05 12.55 -14.24
N PRO A 458 -0.66 11.92 -15.37
CA PRO A 458 -0.17 10.55 -15.39
C PRO A 458 1.17 10.35 -14.67
N ASP A 459 1.90 11.43 -14.37
CA ASP A 459 3.13 11.44 -13.59
C ASP A 459 2.89 11.64 -12.08
N ALA A 460 1.63 11.73 -11.63
CA ALA A 460 1.27 11.85 -10.23
C ALA A 460 1.45 10.54 -9.46
N ILE A 461 2.04 10.64 -8.26
CA ILE A 461 2.18 9.58 -7.28
C ILE A 461 1.42 9.99 -6.02
N ILE A 462 0.55 9.11 -5.53
CA ILE A 462 -0.21 9.35 -4.30
C ILE A 462 0.14 8.26 -3.29
N ASP A 463 0.55 8.70 -2.12
CA ASP A 463 0.86 7.86 -0.97
C ASP A 463 -0.16 8.10 0.13
N LEU A 464 -0.79 7.03 0.61
CA LEU A 464 -1.66 7.09 1.77
C LEU A 464 -0.87 6.72 3.02
N ASP A 465 -0.82 7.64 3.97
CA ASP A 465 -0.27 7.43 5.29
C ASP A 465 -1.16 6.47 6.10
N ILE A 466 -0.56 5.34 6.47
CA ILE A 466 -1.18 4.32 7.30
C ILE A 466 -0.31 3.97 8.52
N THR A 467 0.46 4.93 9.05
CA THR A 467 1.45 4.64 10.11
C THR A 467 0.82 4.26 11.44
N GLU A 468 -0.34 4.84 11.77
CA GLU A 468 -1.08 4.50 12.99
C GLU A 468 -2.11 3.39 12.75
N GLY A 469 -2.63 2.81 13.84
CA GLY A 469 -3.77 1.90 13.78
C GLY A 469 -5.06 2.60 13.35
N TYR A 470 -6.10 1.80 13.08
CA TYR A 470 -7.43 2.27 12.63
C TYR A 470 -7.45 3.00 11.27
N ARG A 471 -6.40 2.83 10.47
CA ARG A 471 -6.30 3.32 9.08
C ARG A 471 -6.90 2.28 8.13
N CYS A 472 -7.26 2.74 6.93
CA CYS A 472 -7.73 1.86 5.87
C CYS A 472 -6.56 1.19 5.14
N ALA A 473 -6.19 -0.03 5.56
CA ALA A 473 -5.16 -0.84 4.93
C ALA A 473 -5.78 -2.02 4.17
N GLY A 474 -5.49 -2.18 2.88
CA GLY A 474 -6.03 -3.24 2.02
C GLY A 474 -5.48 -3.17 0.59
N LEU A 475 -5.91 -4.06 -0.29
CA LEU A 475 -5.41 -4.10 -1.68
C LEU A 475 -6.02 -3.01 -2.57
N SER A 476 -7.18 -2.47 -2.21
CA SER A 476 -7.95 -1.48 -2.98
C SER A 476 -7.09 -0.26 -3.33
N PHE A 477 -6.49 0.39 -2.32
CA PHE A 477 -5.66 1.57 -2.56
C PHE A 477 -4.38 1.26 -3.37
N LEU A 478 -3.80 0.07 -3.17
CA LEU A 478 -2.65 -0.42 -3.95
C LEU A 478 -2.97 -0.64 -5.43
N SER A 479 -4.24 -0.58 -5.82
CA SER A 479 -4.62 -0.62 -7.23
C SER A 479 -4.43 0.69 -7.99
N ALA A 480 -4.16 1.79 -7.28
CA ALA A 480 -3.89 3.08 -7.89
C ALA A 480 -2.69 3.78 -7.24
N GLY A 481 -2.66 3.90 -5.93
CA GLY A 481 -1.58 4.52 -5.16
C GLY A 481 -0.61 3.51 -4.55
N LYS A 482 0.07 3.95 -3.49
CA LYS A 482 0.91 3.12 -2.61
C LYS A 482 0.81 3.58 -1.15
N PHE A 483 1.35 2.82 -0.20
CA PHE A 483 1.29 3.17 1.22
C PHE A 483 2.56 3.84 1.71
N PHE A 484 2.38 4.92 2.47
CA PHE A 484 3.36 5.42 3.42
C PHE A 484 3.13 4.62 4.72
N LEU A 485 3.92 3.58 4.92
CA LEU A 485 3.61 2.50 5.86
C LEU A 485 4.17 2.74 7.27
N LEU A 486 5.39 3.26 7.35
CA LEU A 486 6.08 3.42 8.62
C LEU A 486 6.95 4.69 8.63
N ASN A 487 6.73 5.49 9.66
CA ASN A 487 7.41 6.74 9.97
C ASN A 487 8.42 6.52 11.11
N ASN A 488 8.08 6.74 12.38
CA ASN A 488 8.94 6.62 13.55
C ASN A 488 8.94 5.22 14.19
N GLY A 489 7.93 4.40 13.88
CA GLY A 489 7.68 3.14 14.57
C GLY A 489 7.04 3.36 15.94
N PRO A 490 7.25 2.45 16.91
CA PRO A 490 6.62 2.50 18.22
C PRO A 490 6.83 3.79 19.02
N TYR A 491 5.78 4.18 19.72
CA TYR A 491 5.76 5.19 20.77
C TYR A 491 6.04 4.56 22.14
N PHE A 492 6.36 5.38 23.15
CA PHE A 492 6.52 4.93 24.53
C PHE A 492 5.29 4.16 25.06
N ALA A 493 4.09 4.62 24.70
CA ALA A 493 2.84 4.01 25.14
C ALA A 493 2.65 2.58 24.61
N ASN A 494 3.28 2.19 23.49
CA ASN A 494 3.20 0.83 22.96
C ASN A 494 3.92 -0.20 23.86
N PHE A 495 4.77 0.26 24.79
CA PHE A 495 5.54 -0.60 25.70
C PHE A 495 5.25 -0.32 27.18
N ASP A 496 4.05 0.19 27.49
CA ASP A 496 3.62 0.55 28.85
C ASP A 496 4.53 1.59 29.55
N ILE A 497 5.36 2.31 28.79
CA ILE A 497 6.16 3.40 29.31
C ILE A 497 5.27 4.63 29.34
N SER A 498 5.03 5.14 30.55
CA SER A 498 4.16 6.30 30.77
C SER A 498 4.64 7.50 29.94
N LYS A 499 3.70 8.17 29.27
CA LYS A 499 3.93 9.43 28.56
C LYS A 499 4.47 10.55 29.47
N ASN A 500 4.33 10.37 30.80
CA ASN A 500 4.82 11.30 31.81
C ASN A 500 6.24 10.98 32.30
N VAL A 501 6.90 9.92 31.80
CA VAL A 501 8.32 9.70 32.09
C VAL A 501 9.11 10.76 31.32
N ASP A 502 9.72 11.69 32.05
CA ASP A 502 10.58 12.71 31.47
C ASP A 502 11.90 12.09 31.01
N ILE A 503 11.98 11.73 29.72
CA ILE A 503 13.21 11.23 29.10
C ILE A 503 13.98 12.39 28.42
N GLN A 504 13.75 13.62 28.89
CA GLN A 504 14.31 14.94 28.53
C GLN A 504 13.51 15.80 27.56
N PHE A 505 12.52 15.26 26.83
CA PHE A 505 11.64 16.03 25.93
C PHE A 505 10.24 15.41 25.85
N SER A 506 9.20 16.22 25.58
CA SER A 506 7.79 15.79 25.45
C SER A 506 7.49 14.99 24.16
N ASN A 507 8.46 14.21 23.67
CA ASN A 507 8.34 13.39 22.47
C ASN A 507 7.72 12.03 22.82
N GLU A 508 6.72 11.59 22.07
CA GLU A 508 6.12 10.26 22.25
C GLU A 508 6.91 9.17 21.50
N ASN A 509 7.74 9.54 20.52
CA ASN A 509 8.52 8.62 19.68
C ASN A 509 9.69 7.95 20.43
N LEU A 510 9.86 6.64 20.25
CA LEU A 510 10.95 5.88 20.87
C LEU A 510 12.28 5.95 20.10
N PHE A 511 12.22 5.95 18.76
CA PHE A 511 13.39 5.77 17.88
C PHE A 511 13.83 7.05 17.20
N PHE A 512 14.15 8.07 18.01
CA PHE A 512 14.47 9.41 17.51
C PHE A 512 15.96 9.63 17.19
N HIS A 513 16.85 8.87 17.83
CA HIS A 513 18.30 8.98 17.64
C HIS A 513 18.84 7.96 16.63
N PRO A 514 19.97 8.24 15.97
CA PRO A 514 20.64 7.29 15.08
C PRO A 514 21.06 6.03 15.83
N GLY A 515 20.85 4.86 15.22
CA GLY A 515 21.15 3.58 15.85
C GLY A 515 20.47 2.39 15.17
N PRO A 516 20.80 1.15 15.57
CA PRO A 516 20.34 -0.06 14.88
C PRO A 516 18.86 -0.39 15.15
N ALA A 517 18.32 0.01 16.31
CA ALA A 517 17.02 -0.42 16.78
C ALA A 517 15.87 -0.04 15.84
N ARG A 518 15.89 1.20 15.35
CA ARG A 518 14.92 1.70 14.38
C ARG A 518 14.92 0.85 13.10
N GLY A 519 16.11 0.51 12.60
CA GLY A 519 16.27 -0.32 11.42
C GLY A 519 15.66 -1.72 11.58
N TRP A 520 15.71 -2.32 12.77
CA TRP A 520 15.08 -3.62 13.04
C TRP A 520 13.56 -3.56 12.84
N ILE A 521 12.94 -2.50 13.37
CA ILE A 521 11.49 -2.29 13.27
C ILE A 521 11.09 -1.94 11.83
N CYS A 522 11.82 -1.03 11.18
CA CYS A 522 11.54 -0.58 9.82
C CYS A 522 11.67 -1.70 8.77
N ARG A 523 12.44 -2.76 9.05
CA ARG A 523 12.52 -3.97 8.20
C ARG A 523 11.40 -4.97 8.42
N SER A 524 10.55 -4.80 9.43
CA SER A 524 9.42 -5.71 9.66
C SER A 524 8.44 -5.81 8.46
N PRO A 525 8.18 -4.75 7.66
CA PRO A 525 7.34 -4.84 6.48
C PRO A 525 7.96 -5.59 5.29
N LEU A 526 9.25 -5.95 5.33
CA LEU A 526 9.85 -6.73 4.24
C LEU A 526 9.21 -8.11 4.07
N THR A 527 8.45 -8.58 5.07
CA THR A 527 7.64 -9.82 4.96
C THR A 527 6.55 -9.72 3.90
N TYR A 528 6.06 -8.52 3.58
CA TYR A 528 5.09 -8.31 2.50
C TYR A 528 5.63 -8.71 1.14
N ASP A 529 6.95 -8.59 0.90
CA ASP A 529 7.56 -8.72 -0.43
C ASP A 529 7.29 -10.06 -1.12
N LYS A 530 6.91 -11.11 -0.36
CA LYS A 530 6.43 -12.37 -0.91
C LYS A 530 5.22 -12.18 -1.84
N TRP A 531 4.26 -11.34 -1.43
CA TRP A 531 2.98 -11.13 -2.13
C TRP A 531 2.82 -9.71 -2.69
N ILE A 532 3.31 -8.70 -1.97
CA ILE A 532 3.17 -7.28 -2.30
C ILE A 532 4.58 -6.67 -2.44
N PRO A 533 4.96 -6.16 -3.62
CA PRO A 533 6.26 -5.53 -3.81
C PRO A 533 6.51 -4.41 -2.80
N THR A 534 7.65 -4.46 -2.11
CA THR A 534 8.01 -3.50 -1.05
C THR A 534 8.11 -2.05 -1.51
N VAL A 535 8.30 -1.80 -2.83
CA VAL A 535 8.27 -0.44 -3.44
C VAL A 535 6.94 0.29 -3.23
N LEU A 536 5.88 -0.47 -2.92
CA LEU A 536 4.55 0.05 -2.61
C LEU A 536 4.32 0.30 -1.11
N LEU A 537 5.34 0.09 -0.27
CA LEU A 537 5.29 0.17 1.19
C LEU A 537 6.39 1.13 1.68
N LEU A 538 6.28 2.40 1.33
CA LEU A 538 7.25 3.44 1.62
C LEU A 538 7.50 3.50 3.14
N THR A 539 8.75 3.26 3.52
CA THR A 539 9.21 3.29 4.91
C THR A 539 10.42 4.19 4.99
N HIS A 540 10.40 5.13 5.92
CA HIS A 540 11.45 6.15 6.00
C HIS A 540 12.62 5.67 6.87
N TYR A 541 13.84 5.99 6.45
CA TYR A 541 15.07 5.67 7.15
C TYR A 541 15.87 6.93 7.47
N LEU A 542 16.63 6.92 8.56
CA LEU A 542 17.43 8.07 8.97
C LEU A 542 18.71 8.14 8.13
N ALA A 543 18.97 9.29 7.51
CA ALA A 543 20.24 9.57 6.83
C ALA A 543 21.38 9.92 7.80
N ASP A 544 21.05 10.15 9.07
CA ASP A 544 21.95 10.67 10.09
C ASP A 544 23.21 9.82 10.34
N ASP A 545 24.31 10.52 10.59
CA ASP A 545 25.53 9.98 11.16
C ASP A 545 25.29 9.18 12.46
N PRO A 546 26.18 8.24 12.82
CA PRO A 546 27.46 7.91 12.19
C PRO A 546 27.32 6.92 11.02
N LYS A 547 28.42 6.73 10.29
CA LYS A 547 28.58 5.75 9.19
C LYS A 547 27.92 4.40 9.45
N GLU A 548 28.06 3.85 10.65
CA GLU A 548 27.49 2.55 11.00
C GLU A 548 25.96 2.54 10.95
N SER A 549 25.32 3.61 11.46
CA SER A 549 23.87 3.83 11.39
C SER A 549 23.43 4.02 9.94
N GLN A 550 24.14 4.85 9.18
CA GLN A 550 23.86 5.07 7.76
C GLN A 550 23.92 3.77 6.96
N ARG A 551 24.92 2.92 7.15
CA ARG A 551 24.99 1.61 6.47
C ARG A 551 23.79 0.73 6.76
N ILE A 552 23.30 0.69 8.01
CA ILE A 552 22.09 -0.07 8.36
C ILE A 552 20.88 0.50 7.63
N ASN A 553 20.73 1.82 7.65
CA ASN A 553 19.60 2.51 7.02
C ASN A 553 19.62 2.38 5.50
N ILE A 554 20.76 2.60 4.84
CA ILE A 554 20.98 2.36 3.42
C ILE A 554 20.68 0.91 3.07
N GLY A 555 21.30 -0.05 3.75
CA GLY A 555 21.10 -1.47 3.49
C GLY A 555 19.65 -1.91 3.65
N SER A 556 18.87 -1.23 4.49
CA SER A 556 17.44 -1.52 4.67
C SER A 556 16.59 -0.84 3.58
N LEU A 557 16.84 0.44 3.29
CA LEU A 557 16.03 1.23 2.36
C LEU A 557 16.10 0.67 0.93
N ILE A 558 17.29 0.21 0.50
CA ILE A 558 17.52 -0.30 -0.86
C ILE A 558 16.85 -1.65 -1.12
N LEU A 559 16.30 -2.33 -0.10
CA LEU A 559 15.53 -3.57 -0.27
C LEU A 559 14.13 -3.32 -0.87
N GLY A 560 13.80 -2.07 -1.17
CA GLY A 560 12.60 -1.66 -1.88
C GLY A 560 11.71 -0.70 -1.11
N GLN A 561 12.11 -0.19 0.06
CA GLN A 561 11.27 0.71 0.86
C GLN A 561 11.54 2.19 0.61
N ASN A 562 12.73 2.55 0.11
CA ASN A 562 13.04 3.80 -0.60
C ASN A 562 12.80 5.17 0.08
N GLY A 563 12.40 5.22 1.35
CA GLY A 563 12.15 6.49 2.07
C GLY A 563 13.34 6.93 2.92
N ILE A 564 13.61 8.23 2.93
CA ILE A 564 14.63 8.89 3.75
C ILE A 564 14.02 10.10 4.44
N TRP A 565 14.40 10.34 5.68
CA TRP A 565 14.10 11.59 6.39
C TRP A 565 15.15 11.80 7.50
N GLY A 566 15.11 12.94 8.17
CA GLY A 566 16.05 13.28 9.24
C GLY A 566 16.53 14.73 9.10
N ASP A 567 17.74 15.01 9.55
CA ASP A 567 18.35 16.34 9.40
C ASP A 567 19.46 16.30 8.35
N LEU A 568 19.10 16.53 7.10
CA LEU A 568 20.06 16.52 5.99
C LEU A 568 21.19 17.53 6.17
N LEU A 569 20.89 18.73 6.67
CA LEU A 569 21.90 19.78 6.78
C LEU A 569 22.98 19.48 7.83
N ASN A 570 22.71 18.57 8.76
CA ASN A 570 23.65 18.16 9.79
C ASN A 570 24.51 16.94 9.39
N LEU A 571 24.36 16.42 8.17
CA LEU A 571 25.19 15.33 7.67
C LEU A 571 26.64 15.77 7.47
N SER A 572 27.57 14.94 7.98
CA SER A 572 28.99 15.05 7.69
C SER A 572 29.29 14.95 6.18
N ALA A 573 30.46 15.44 5.75
CA ALA A 573 30.87 15.30 4.36
C ALA A 573 31.04 13.82 3.98
N GLU A 574 31.66 13.05 4.87
CA GLU A 574 31.84 11.60 4.72
C GLU A 574 30.51 10.85 4.67
N GLY A 575 29.53 11.28 5.47
CA GLY A 575 28.19 10.71 5.48
C GLY A 575 27.43 10.98 4.18
N VAL A 576 27.60 12.16 3.59
CA VAL A 576 27.05 12.45 2.26
C VAL A 576 27.70 11.62 1.18
N ASP A 577 29.04 11.54 1.16
CA ASP A 577 29.77 10.74 0.19
C ASP A 577 29.36 9.26 0.25
N LEU A 578 29.17 8.73 1.46
CA LEU A 578 28.69 7.35 1.66
C LEU A 578 27.29 7.13 1.09
N MET A 579 26.34 8.02 1.41
CA MET A 579 24.97 7.95 0.92
C MET A 579 24.95 8.07 -0.60
N ALA A 580 25.59 9.10 -1.15
CA ALA A 580 25.69 9.35 -2.59
C ALA A 580 26.23 8.13 -3.35
N LYS A 581 27.33 7.55 -2.86
CA LYS A 581 27.95 6.37 -3.46
C LYS A 581 27.04 5.15 -3.42
N CYS A 582 26.45 4.83 -2.27
CA CYS A 582 25.60 3.64 -2.17
C CYS A 582 24.32 3.79 -3.00
N LEU A 583 23.73 4.99 -3.02
CA LEU A 583 22.49 5.25 -3.74
C LEU A 583 22.72 5.38 -5.25
N SER A 584 23.89 5.81 -5.72
CA SER A 584 24.25 5.76 -7.14
C SER A 584 24.38 4.31 -7.63
N LEU A 585 25.02 3.43 -6.85
CA LEU A 585 25.12 2.00 -7.15
C LEU A 585 23.73 1.33 -7.14
N TYR A 586 22.89 1.64 -6.14
CA TYR A 586 21.51 1.18 -6.10
C TYR A 586 20.75 1.54 -7.39
N LYS A 587 20.88 2.79 -7.87
CA LYS A 587 20.18 3.25 -9.07
C LYS A 587 20.53 2.47 -10.34
N GLN A 588 21.71 1.84 -10.42
CA GLN A 588 22.10 1.02 -11.57
C GLN A 588 21.36 -0.32 -11.64
N VAL A 589 20.85 -0.81 -10.50
CA VAL A 589 20.26 -2.16 -10.38
C VAL A 589 18.89 -2.17 -9.69
N ARG A 590 18.30 -0.99 -9.46
CA ARG A 590 17.06 -0.83 -8.68
C ARG A 590 15.84 -1.50 -9.32
N ASP A 591 15.80 -1.57 -10.64
CA ASP A 591 14.69 -2.19 -11.37
C ASP A 591 14.73 -3.71 -11.17
N GLU A 592 15.92 -4.32 -11.22
CA GLU A 592 16.14 -5.72 -10.89
C GLU A 592 15.84 -6.04 -9.43
N ILE A 593 16.28 -5.18 -8.50
CA ILE A 593 15.93 -5.31 -7.07
C ILE A 593 14.42 -5.21 -6.85
N THR A 594 13.73 -4.35 -7.60
CA THR A 594 12.27 -4.16 -7.49
C THR A 594 11.53 -5.38 -8.03
N LYS A 595 12.00 -5.94 -9.14
CA LYS A 595 11.46 -7.14 -9.78
C LYS A 595 11.72 -8.41 -8.97
N ALA A 596 12.88 -8.53 -8.33
CA ALA A 596 13.28 -9.71 -7.57
C ALA A 596 12.41 -9.91 -6.31
N THR A 597 12.01 -11.17 -6.08
CA THR A 597 11.39 -11.59 -4.81
C THR A 597 12.45 -11.67 -3.73
N ILE A 598 12.19 -11.09 -2.55
CA ILE A 598 13.14 -11.14 -1.45
C ILE A 598 13.38 -12.58 -0.95
N ARG A 599 14.65 -12.91 -0.78
CA ARG A 599 15.11 -14.07 -0.01
C ARG A 599 15.73 -13.57 1.28
N ARG A 600 15.57 -14.34 2.36
CA ARG A 600 15.99 -13.92 3.69
C ARG A 600 16.46 -15.11 4.52
N THR A 601 17.53 -14.92 5.28
CA THR A 601 17.93 -15.79 6.39
C THR A 601 18.09 -14.98 7.68
N GLY A 602 17.77 -15.58 8.83
CA GLY A 602 17.79 -14.91 10.13
C GLY A 602 16.61 -13.96 10.37
N LEU A 603 16.41 -13.50 11.61
CA LEU A 603 15.32 -12.59 12.01
C LEU A 603 15.82 -11.14 12.18
N PRO A 604 14.95 -10.10 12.13
CA PRO A 604 15.41 -8.73 12.24
C PRO A 604 16.10 -8.52 13.58
N GLY A 605 17.29 -7.93 13.55
CA GLY A 605 18.08 -7.73 14.76
C GLY A 605 18.85 -8.95 15.25
N SER A 606 18.81 -10.09 14.55
CA SER A 606 19.70 -11.22 14.83
C SER A 606 21.05 -11.07 14.12
N ASN A 607 22.12 -11.61 14.70
CA ASN A 607 23.37 -11.80 13.96
C ASN A 607 23.16 -12.84 12.85
N GLY A 608 23.59 -12.55 11.62
CA GLY A 608 23.34 -13.42 10.46
C GLY A 608 22.00 -13.15 9.77
N GLU A 609 21.37 -12.01 10.05
CA GLU A 609 20.29 -11.47 9.23
C GLU A 609 20.84 -11.10 7.84
N VAL A 610 20.39 -11.78 6.79
CA VAL A 610 20.80 -11.51 5.40
C VAL A 610 19.58 -11.46 4.50
N TYR A 611 19.56 -10.50 3.57
CA TYR A 611 18.56 -10.39 2.52
C TYR A 611 19.24 -10.45 1.14
N GLU A 612 18.56 -11.07 0.19
CA GLU A 612 18.96 -11.15 -1.22
C GLU A 612 17.77 -10.70 -2.08
N LYS A 613 18.03 -9.76 -2.99
CA LYS A 613 17.10 -9.34 -4.06
C LYS A 613 17.89 -9.28 -5.36
N ILE A 614 17.96 -10.42 -6.03
CA ILE A 614 18.69 -10.62 -7.29
C ILE A 614 17.69 -11.09 -8.34
N ASP A 615 17.66 -10.43 -9.50
CA ASP A 615 16.83 -10.86 -10.60
C ASP A 615 17.44 -12.10 -11.26
N PRO A 616 16.77 -13.26 -11.22
CA PRO A 616 17.33 -14.51 -11.78
C PRO A 616 17.59 -14.45 -13.29
N SER A 617 16.95 -13.52 -14.01
CA SER A 617 17.10 -13.39 -15.46
C SER A 617 18.35 -12.60 -15.88
N THR A 618 18.88 -11.75 -14.99
CA THR A 618 20.04 -10.88 -15.28
C THR A 618 21.22 -11.15 -14.36
N GLY A 619 20.99 -11.77 -13.19
CA GLY A 619 21.97 -11.91 -12.12
C GLY A 619 22.31 -10.60 -11.41
N LYS A 620 21.62 -9.49 -11.72
CA LYS A 620 21.85 -8.19 -11.10
C LYS A 620 20.97 -8.01 -9.86
N GLY A 621 21.46 -7.23 -8.90
CA GLY A 621 20.71 -6.90 -7.70
C GLY A 621 21.60 -6.66 -6.50
N VAL A 622 21.11 -7.05 -5.31
CA VAL A 622 21.80 -6.79 -4.04
C VAL A 622 21.70 -7.93 -3.05
N MET A 623 22.74 -8.09 -2.24
CA MET A 623 22.69 -8.80 -0.96
C MET A 623 23.07 -7.85 0.18
N VAL A 624 22.37 -7.96 1.31
CA VAL A 624 22.62 -7.14 2.49
C VAL A 624 22.66 -8.02 3.74
N ALA A 625 23.81 -8.05 4.40
CA ALA A 625 24.02 -8.76 5.66
C ALA A 625 24.11 -7.76 6.83
N PHE A 626 23.42 -8.04 7.93
CA PHE A 626 23.38 -7.20 9.13
C PHE A 626 24.00 -7.91 10.33
N ALA A 627 24.64 -7.12 11.19
CA ALA A 627 25.10 -7.56 12.51
C ALA A 627 24.57 -6.63 13.61
N SER A 628 24.11 -7.21 14.71
CA SER A 628 23.51 -6.50 15.84
C SER A 628 24.40 -6.46 17.08
N SER A 629 25.36 -7.38 17.22
CA SER A 629 26.27 -7.41 18.35
C SER A 629 27.70 -7.81 17.98
N PHE A 630 28.63 -7.46 18.86
CA PHE A 630 30.07 -7.74 18.79
C PHE A 630 30.48 -8.52 20.04
N GLY A 631 30.82 -9.81 19.89
CA GLY A 631 31.45 -10.62 20.94
C GLY A 631 30.71 -10.74 22.30
N LYS A 632 31.38 -11.36 23.27
CA LYS A 632 30.81 -11.63 24.62
C LYS A 632 30.67 -10.34 25.44
N PRO A 633 29.60 -10.19 26.25
CA PRO A 633 29.44 -9.02 27.15
C PRO A 633 30.57 -8.86 28.18
N TRP A 634 31.28 -9.94 28.53
CA TRP A 634 32.29 -9.98 29.60
C TRP A 634 33.61 -10.65 29.13
N GLY A 635 34.20 -10.18 28.03
CA GLY A 635 35.48 -10.70 27.52
C GLY A 635 36.08 -9.87 26.38
N THR A 636 37.19 -10.34 25.79
CA THR A 636 37.79 -9.68 24.61
C THR A 636 36.79 -9.67 23.45
N PRO A 637 36.47 -8.49 22.87
CA PRO A 637 35.61 -8.41 21.70
C PRO A 637 36.13 -9.31 20.58
N ARG A 638 35.23 -10.07 19.95
CA ARG A 638 35.54 -10.83 18.74
C ARG A 638 34.63 -10.33 17.63
N PRO A 639 35.18 -10.12 16.42
CA PRO A 639 34.36 -9.77 15.26
C PRO A 639 33.27 -10.81 15.02
N THR A 640 32.08 -10.34 14.68
CA THR A 640 31.01 -11.22 14.20
C THR A 640 31.30 -11.55 12.75
N GLN A 641 31.42 -12.84 12.43
CA GLN A 641 31.62 -13.31 11.07
C GLN A 641 30.34 -13.98 10.56
N CYS A 642 29.96 -13.67 9.32
CA CYS A 642 28.91 -14.41 8.63
C CYS A 642 29.33 -14.76 7.21
N GLN A 643 28.80 -15.87 6.71
CA GLN A 643 28.93 -16.27 5.32
C GLN A 643 27.54 -16.57 4.75
N TYR A 644 27.31 -16.15 3.53
CA TYR A 644 26.06 -16.37 2.81
C TYR A 644 26.36 -16.72 1.36
N ILE A 645 25.63 -17.68 0.81
CA ILE A 645 25.71 -18.04 -0.61
C ILE A 645 24.39 -17.64 -1.26
N SER A 646 24.45 -16.89 -2.35
CA SER A 646 23.25 -16.46 -3.08
C SER A 646 22.45 -17.67 -3.56
N PHE A 647 21.12 -17.55 -3.58
CA PHE A 647 20.25 -18.53 -4.21
C PHE A 647 20.41 -18.45 -5.73
N GLU A 648 20.42 -17.24 -6.26
CA GLU A 648 20.52 -17.00 -7.70
C GLU A 648 21.97 -16.94 -8.18
N LYS A 649 22.17 -17.21 -9.48
CA LYS A 649 23.42 -16.86 -10.16
C LYS A 649 23.52 -15.35 -10.24
N VAL A 650 24.73 -14.83 -10.12
CA VAL A 650 24.95 -13.39 -10.09
C VAL A 650 25.83 -12.92 -11.23
N ASP A 651 25.66 -11.65 -11.61
CA ASP A 651 26.64 -10.94 -12.40
C ASP A 651 27.96 -10.83 -11.61
N ARG A 652 29.10 -10.95 -12.29
CA ARG A 652 30.42 -10.96 -11.65
C ARG A 652 30.96 -9.56 -11.35
N ASN A 653 30.41 -8.52 -11.98
CA ASN A 653 30.74 -7.15 -11.65
C ASN A 653 30.05 -6.80 -10.34
N ALA A 654 30.82 -6.81 -9.25
CA ALA A 654 30.29 -6.63 -7.91
C ALA A 654 31.05 -5.53 -7.17
N TRP A 655 30.31 -4.74 -6.41
CA TRP A 655 30.87 -3.87 -5.38
C TRP A 655 30.42 -4.37 -4.02
N VAL A 656 31.35 -4.40 -3.08
CA VAL A 656 31.08 -4.77 -1.69
C VAL A 656 31.59 -3.69 -0.76
N SER A 657 30.75 -3.33 0.21
CA SER A 657 31.10 -2.36 1.25
C SER A 657 32.17 -2.92 2.20
N GLU A 658 32.86 -2.02 2.91
CA GLU A 658 33.90 -2.35 3.91
C GLU A 658 33.48 -3.47 4.88
N GLY A 659 34.40 -4.42 5.11
CA GLY A 659 34.15 -5.59 5.95
C GLY A 659 33.49 -6.76 5.23
N GLY A 660 33.22 -6.65 3.92
CA GLY A 660 32.73 -7.74 3.09
C GLY A 660 33.69 -8.14 1.98
N GLU A 661 33.66 -9.42 1.63
CA GLU A 661 34.35 -10.00 0.48
C GLU A 661 33.38 -10.89 -0.30
N VAL A 662 33.43 -10.82 -1.62
CA VAL A 662 32.61 -11.64 -2.52
C VAL A 662 33.52 -12.57 -3.31
N GLN A 663 33.22 -13.85 -3.26
CA GLN A 663 33.79 -14.88 -4.14
C GLN A 663 32.67 -15.51 -4.96
N PHE A 664 33.01 -16.29 -6.00
CA PHE A 664 32.02 -17.00 -6.80
C PHE A 664 32.29 -18.49 -6.75
N ASP A 665 31.25 -19.27 -6.47
CA ASP A 665 31.37 -20.72 -6.49
C ASP A 665 31.37 -21.28 -7.92
N SER A 666 31.55 -22.59 -8.04
CA SER A 666 31.56 -23.29 -9.34
C SER A 666 30.23 -23.21 -10.10
N ALA A 667 29.12 -22.91 -9.42
CA ALA A 667 27.80 -22.74 -10.02
C ALA A 667 27.52 -21.30 -10.47
N GLY A 668 28.42 -20.35 -10.17
CA GLY A 668 28.26 -18.92 -10.48
C GLY A 668 27.43 -18.16 -9.46
N ARG A 669 27.27 -18.69 -8.24
CA ARG A 669 26.62 -18.02 -7.12
C ARG A 669 27.65 -17.19 -6.35
N ALA A 670 27.23 -16.06 -5.78
CA ALA A 670 28.07 -15.27 -4.90
C ALA A 670 28.19 -15.94 -3.54
N VAL A 671 29.41 -15.99 -3.01
CA VAL A 671 29.72 -16.30 -1.61
C VAL A 671 30.15 -15.00 -0.95
N LEU A 672 29.25 -14.39 -0.18
CA LEU A 672 29.52 -13.20 0.60
C LEU A 672 30.05 -13.61 1.98
N SER A 673 31.27 -13.19 2.30
CA SER A 673 31.87 -13.30 3.62
C SER A 673 31.92 -11.92 4.26
N CYS A 674 31.38 -11.76 5.46
CA CYS A 674 31.39 -10.50 6.19
C CYS A 674 32.06 -10.64 7.55
N THR A 675 32.80 -9.61 7.94
CA THR A 675 33.37 -9.42 9.27
C THR A 675 32.89 -8.10 9.84
N PHE A 676 32.28 -8.14 11.03
CA PHE A 676 31.68 -6.99 11.70
C PHE A 676 32.32 -6.75 13.07
N ASP A 677 32.93 -5.58 13.24
CA ASP A 677 33.50 -5.14 14.51
C ASP A 677 32.54 -4.28 15.34
N LYS A 678 31.43 -3.85 14.73
CA LYS A 678 30.37 -3.01 15.31
C LYS A 678 29.01 -3.38 14.70
N PRO A 679 27.88 -2.97 15.31
CA PRO A 679 26.57 -3.11 14.69
C PRO A 679 26.52 -2.26 13.41
N THR A 680 26.41 -2.91 12.25
CA THR A 680 26.36 -2.26 10.94
C THR A 680 25.82 -3.24 9.88
N ALA A 681 25.85 -2.84 8.60
CA ALA A 681 25.40 -3.67 7.48
C ALA A 681 26.45 -3.75 6.37
N CYS A 682 26.71 -4.96 5.86
CA CYS A 682 27.49 -5.20 4.66
C CYS A 682 26.56 -5.27 3.45
N ILE A 683 26.79 -4.40 2.46
CA ILE A 683 26.03 -4.30 1.22
C ILE A 683 26.92 -4.81 0.09
N ALA A 684 26.39 -5.70 -0.74
CA ALA A 684 27.02 -6.19 -1.97
C ALA A 684 26.06 -6.00 -3.15
N PHE A 685 26.43 -5.14 -4.09
CA PHE A 685 25.70 -4.95 -5.35
C PHE A 685 26.31 -5.80 -6.45
N PHE A 686 25.48 -6.30 -7.36
CA PHE A 686 25.85 -7.15 -8.49
C PHE A 686 25.30 -6.56 -9.79
N GLY A 687 26.12 -6.54 -10.84
CA GLY A 687 25.74 -6.01 -12.16
C GLY A 687 25.93 -4.50 -12.30
N ILE A 688 26.84 -3.94 -11.51
CA ILE A 688 27.23 -2.53 -11.50
C ILE A 688 28.35 -2.25 -12.51
N ASP A 689 28.45 -1.01 -12.96
CA ASP A 689 29.54 -0.54 -13.81
C ASP A 689 30.70 -0.06 -12.93
N ASN A 690 31.93 -0.50 -13.21
CA ASN A 690 33.10 -0.24 -12.35
C ASN A 690 33.63 1.22 -12.40
N ASP A 691 33.07 2.06 -13.28
CA ASP A 691 33.56 3.41 -13.59
C ASP A 691 32.69 4.55 -12.99
N SER A 692 31.69 4.23 -12.15
CA SER A 692 30.70 5.20 -11.62
C SER A 692 30.99 5.75 -10.23
#